data_AF-A0A7U0N456-F1
#
_entry.id   AF-A0A7U0N456-F1
#
_cell.length_a   1.000
_cell.length_b   1.000
_cell.length_c   1.000
_cell.angle_alpha   90.00
_cell.angle_beta   90.00
_cell.angle_gamma   90.00
#
_symmetry.space_group_name_H-M   'P 1'
#
loop_
_entity.id
_entity.type
_entity.pdbx_description
1 polymer ?
#
loop_
_entity_poly.entity_id
_entity_poly.type
_entity_poly.pdbx_seq_one_letter_code
_entity_poly.pdbx_strand_id
1 'polypeptide(L)'
;MAVLISGKLIGPNGDPRPGVTIMLTAVKTSSAVVHLAPSSSTTGADGSYSLSVEVGTHNVMIEAYGRPFERVGQITVYSDSKPGTLNDFLTTPGADELTPAIVAMVDDMRTDAATSAQQAKESAQYVQNIADANTYYVTPEDPDGTIAGLAGTPNGKSFRVGLGVGKGFKTYINNNGVALEISESPGADSFKRMIPGARLDIVGSGKNKFDKNQVVRGYYLYEGSGQQTANERYCYSDFIPLSPGSAYSSTPPQLPTSPARVTTFYDENYVYLSDISSVDNFIAPAGAAFVRVSILLTDLNMYQLSHGVGYSDYEGYQDVIKPGVNVYPAIGFASGKNLFNPNTVSDGVHISSIGTIFADATTTLSVSDYIAIDPSKSYACNQQWQCVAYYDASGAFISRQRDTDFATKAIIVIVVPPTAAYLRVELPTAVVPATQIEQGVTVATEFEPFTLESPDVANGSAVQFGDVPVGIENSGLFVSGENLFNKNTVKYGYINEYGSVFPIQGPSSTDYNYSDYIPVTPGDTLRAGNTLRFVAFYGTSKSFISAITNVTTSFVVPAGAAFMRVTVSQGFVNNLQLVRGAYLPTRQDYTHVMAPTLPDGTPVRVPGDIILTDSLSLDFVQQGLLVPGLNLYNRHTIKAGYIDEFGVIHPGVTTYFYSDYIPVTPSTVYTLNLGARFLGLYAKNKAFIRSLADSFHNITSVTTDSDCYYIRVTIKTASSADLQLEKGSTATAFSSFAYSLISQLPDGTPVNGGASSDDGVVPDSYGLERLRETHMCLDKLSYGGSVQFSWAMIGDSYTRWQERYALKCAQKLWHLYNGAGVTATVPPIGFGYRSFGYDSSSDNTDIVGTPITQSGFTCAYNTGNGLDISSVTSSTAGSMLTWNDNFALGFAYILYAEGGSGVISYNAPGMTAAIEIDLSTYAVGMQMIPLSSMPSAGSGTVTITLVSGTAVLYGVNVMNASQSGVVVHKLGGSGSYSTQWVNANATRWQTAFTTLKANLVTIMLGTNDQGANLSPAAFKANILTMINRVRTASPTADILLICPAENNRPGGNTIAMSNYARQMYDLALEQDVAFLNLQQSFGEKPSDYAFGSARPWMVADGLHPDPATGGYAIAAAILRAILLPL
;
A
#
# COMPACT_ATOMS: atom_id res chain seq x y z
N MET A 1 58.29 -15.16 22.86
CA MET A 1 58.34 -15.01 21.40
C MET A 1 57.96 -13.57 21.13
N ALA A 2 58.79 -12.86 20.36
CA ALA A 2 58.48 -11.49 19.98
C ALA A 2 57.17 -11.39 19.21
N VAL A 3 56.39 -10.36 19.53
CA VAL A 3 55.16 -9.98 18.83
C VAL A 3 55.50 -8.87 17.85
N LEU A 4 54.95 -8.97 16.64
CA LEU A 4 55.14 -7.95 15.61
C LEU A 4 54.22 -6.77 15.88
N ILE A 5 54.80 -5.59 16.11
CA ILE A 5 54.11 -4.31 16.19
C ILE A 5 54.45 -3.51 14.94
N SER A 6 53.48 -3.34 14.05
CA SER A 6 53.67 -2.68 12.76
C SER A 6 52.44 -1.88 12.34
N GLY A 7 52.66 -0.81 11.59
CA GLY A 7 51.58 0.10 11.18
C GLY A 7 52.12 1.36 10.53
N LYS A 8 51.29 2.40 10.45
CA LYS A 8 51.67 3.73 9.97
C LYS A 8 51.54 4.75 11.10
N LEU A 9 52.58 5.55 11.30
CA LEU A 9 52.53 6.70 12.19
C LEU A 9 51.96 7.88 11.41
N ILE A 10 50.76 8.30 11.80
CA ILE A 10 50.00 9.38 11.16
C ILE A 10 49.82 10.55 12.14
N GLY A 11 49.81 11.77 11.61
CA GLY A 11 49.49 12.97 12.37
C GLY A 11 47.98 13.14 12.60
N PRO A 12 47.57 14.13 13.41
CA PRO A 12 46.16 14.39 13.71
C PRO A 12 45.32 14.79 12.48
N ASN A 13 45.96 15.22 11.38
CA ASN A 13 45.31 15.54 10.10
C ASN A 13 45.31 14.36 9.12
N GLY A 14 45.75 13.17 9.55
CA GLY A 14 45.86 11.96 8.71
C GLY A 14 47.14 11.87 7.87
N ASP A 15 47.97 12.92 7.86
CA ASP A 15 49.22 12.93 7.09
C ASP A 15 50.26 11.94 7.64
N PRO A 16 51.00 11.20 6.79
CA PRO A 16 52.06 10.32 7.25
C PRO A 16 53.20 11.12 7.90
N ARG A 17 53.83 10.53 8.92
CA ARG A 17 54.98 11.13 9.62
C ARG A 17 56.28 10.41 9.22
N PRO A 18 56.94 10.81 8.10
CA PRO A 18 58.18 10.19 7.66
C PRO A 18 59.38 10.65 8.50
N GLY A 19 60.35 9.75 8.68
CA GLY A 19 61.62 10.06 9.35
C GLY A 19 61.53 10.24 10.87
N VAL A 20 60.47 9.73 11.49
CA VAL A 20 60.27 9.74 12.95
C VAL A 20 60.84 8.44 13.53
N THR A 21 61.65 8.53 14.58
CA THR A 21 62.24 7.36 15.24
C THR A 21 61.41 6.94 16.44
N ILE A 22 60.89 5.71 16.41
CA ILE A 22 60.17 5.08 17.51
C ILE A 22 61.17 4.21 18.27
N MET A 23 61.38 4.49 19.55
CA MET A 23 62.28 3.73 20.42
C MET A 23 61.50 3.06 21.56
N LEU A 24 61.75 1.79 21.79
CA LEU A 24 61.23 1.01 22.90
C LEU A 24 62.33 0.72 23.90
N THR A 25 62.05 0.90 25.19
CA THR A 25 62.94 0.52 26.29
C THR A 25 62.22 -0.35 27.30
N ALA A 26 62.82 -1.48 27.69
CA ALA A 26 62.22 -2.37 28.69
C ALA A 26 62.21 -1.71 30.07
N VAL A 27 61.05 -1.75 30.75
CA VAL A 27 60.83 -1.15 32.09
C VAL A 27 61.39 -2.02 33.22
N LYS A 28 61.66 -3.29 32.96
CA LYS A 28 62.35 -4.21 33.88
C LYS A 28 63.17 -5.21 33.08
N THR A 29 64.26 -5.72 33.68
CA THR A 29 65.02 -6.84 33.10
C THR A 29 64.15 -8.10 33.12
N SER A 30 64.00 -8.74 31.97
CA SER A 30 63.39 -10.06 31.82
C SER A 30 64.47 -11.10 31.46
N SER A 31 64.07 -12.37 31.31
CA SER A 31 64.96 -13.43 30.84
C SER A 31 65.40 -13.24 29.37
N ALA A 32 64.75 -12.36 28.61
CA ALA A 32 65.01 -12.12 27.19
C ALA A 32 65.52 -10.69 26.87
N VAL A 33 65.18 -9.68 27.69
CA VAL A 33 65.53 -8.26 27.43
C VAL A 33 66.03 -7.59 28.71
N VAL A 34 67.16 -6.88 28.61
CA VAL A 34 67.75 -6.14 29.75
C VAL A 34 67.08 -4.78 29.93
N HIS A 35 66.87 -4.35 31.17
CA HIS A 35 66.34 -3.03 31.52
C HIS A 35 67.10 -1.92 30.79
N LEU A 36 66.36 -0.96 30.21
CA LEU A 36 66.87 0.19 29.44
C LEU A 36 67.59 -0.11 28.11
N ALA A 37 67.65 -1.37 27.65
CA ALA A 37 68.17 -1.66 26.31
C ALA A 37 67.23 -1.04 25.23
N PRO A 38 67.71 -0.12 24.38
CA PRO A 38 66.87 0.52 23.37
C PRO A 38 66.75 -0.35 22.12
N SER A 39 65.54 -0.47 21.59
CA SER A 39 65.28 -0.94 20.22
C SER A 39 64.56 0.16 19.47
N SER A 40 65.03 0.52 18.27
CA SER A 40 64.49 1.64 17.50
C SER A 40 64.13 1.26 16.07
N SER A 41 63.07 1.86 15.56
CA SER A 41 62.66 1.78 14.15
C SER A 41 62.27 3.17 13.67
N THR A 42 62.80 3.56 12.51
CA THR A 42 62.50 4.86 11.89
C THR A 42 61.43 4.69 10.82
N THR A 43 60.44 5.58 10.82
CA THR A 43 59.31 5.50 9.90
C THR A 43 59.73 5.78 8.44
N GLY A 44 59.17 5.01 7.51
CA GLY A 44 59.34 5.19 6.07
C GLY A 44 58.64 6.44 5.51
N ALA A 45 58.79 6.68 4.21
CA ALA A 45 58.24 7.86 3.53
C ALA A 45 56.70 8.00 3.66
N ASP A 46 55.99 6.89 3.84
CA ASP A 46 54.54 6.83 4.05
C ASP A 46 54.14 6.66 5.53
N GLY A 47 55.08 6.90 6.46
CA GLY A 47 54.89 6.75 7.90
C GLY A 47 54.96 5.31 8.41
N SER A 48 55.22 4.32 7.55
CA SER A 48 55.26 2.91 7.96
C SER A 48 56.39 2.59 8.95
N TYR A 49 56.10 1.75 9.94
CA TYR A 49 57.08 1.19 10.88
C TYR A 49 56.80 -0.29 11.14
N SER A 50 57.83 -1.00 11.56
CA SER A 50 57.77 -2.42 11.94
C SER A 50 58.79 -2.71 13.04
N LEU A 51 58.33 -3.33 14.12
CA LEU A 51 59.10 -3.62 15.33
C LEU A 51 58.74 -5.04 15.80
N SER A 52 59.73 -5.91 15.98
CA SER A 52 59.55 -7.17 16.70
C SER A 52 59.86 -6.95 18.18
N VAL A 53 58.84 -7.07 19.05
CA VAL A 53 58.92 -6.69 20.46
C VAL A 53 58.71 -7.91 21.35
N GLU A 54 59.67 -8.19 22.23
CA GLU A 54 59.56 -9.31 23.17
C GLU A 54 58.51 -9.08 24.26
N VAL A 55 58.08 -10.18 24.90
CA VAL A 55 57.09 -10.15 25.99
C VAL A 55 57.63 -9.33 27.17
N GLY A 56 56.82 -8.40 27.66
CA GLY A 56 57.17 -7.52 28.77
C GLY A 56 56.59 -6.12 28.64
N THR A 57 56.86 -5.29 29.65
CA THR A 57 56.42 -3.90 29.70
C THR A 57 57.51 -2.99 29.15
N HIS A 58 57.15 -2.14 28.19
CA HIS A 58 58.09 -1.29 27.45
C HIS A 58 57.61 0.16 27.44
N ASN A 59 58.53 1.09 27.70
CA ASN A 59 58.31 2.51 27.47
C ASN A 59 58.45 2.80 25.98
N VAL A 60 57.49 3.53 25.43
CA VAL A 60 57.50 4.00 24.04
C VAL A 60 57.99 5.44 24.03
N MET A 61 59.05 5.70 23.30
CA MET A 61 59.64 7.03 23.12
C MET A 61 59.70 7.39 21.64
N ILE A 62 59.45 8.66 21.31
CA ILE A 62 59.45 9.14 19.92
C ILE A 62 60.39 10.34 19.80
N GLU A 63 61.27 10.29 18.80
CA GLU A 63 62.06 11.42 18.32
C GLU A 63 61.52 11.84 16.95
N ALA A 64 61.15 13.11 16.81
CA ALA A 64 60.70 13.68 15.56
C ALA A 64 61.55 14.89 15.19
N TYR A 65 62.18 14.85 14.02
CA TYR A 65 62.85 15.99 13.38
C TYR A 65 63.87 16.72 14.28
N GLY A 66 64.75 15.97 14.94
CA GLY A 66 65.84 16.51 15.76
C GLY A 66 65.43 17.02 17.14
N ARG A 67 64.18 16.77 17.57
CA ARG A 67 63.74 16.98 18.96
C ARG A 67 64.21 15.82 19.85
N PRO A 68 64.52 16.07 21.14
CA PRO A 68 64.86 14.99 22.06
C PRO A 68 63.72 13.97 22.17
N PHE A 69 64.05 12.71 22.47
CA PHE A 69 63.06 11.65 22.66
C PHE A 69 62.06 12.01 23.76
N GLU A 70 60.77 11.97 23.42
CA GLU A 70 59.68 12.15 24.37
C GLU A 70 58.97 10.82 24.62
N ARG A 71 58.66 10.52 25.89
CA ARG A 71 57.88 9.33 26.25
C ARG A 71 56.41 9.56 25.90
N VAL A 72 55.89 8.78 24.96
CA VAL A 72 54.50 8.90 24.47
C VAL A 72 53.55 7.91 25.13
N GLY A 73 54.08 6.90 25.83
CA GLY A 73 53.27 5.96 26.60
C GLY A 73 54.04 4.74 27.04
N GLN A 74 53.33 3.77 27.58
CA GLN A 74 53.86 2.48 28.00
C GLN A 74 52.95 1.39 27.44
N ILE A 75 53.54 0.34 26.89
CA ILE A 75 52.81 -0.82 26.38
C ILE A 75 53.21 -2.07 27.17
N THR A 76 52.28 -3.01 27.30
CA THR A 76 52.57 -4.34 27.84
C THR A 76 52.27 -5.38 26.77
N VAL A 77 53.30 -6.16 26.39
CA VAL A 77 53.18 -7.26 25.44
C VAL A 77 53.13 -8.55 26.26
N TYR A 78 52.05 -9.32 26.11
CA TYR A 78 51.87 -10.63 26.73
C TYR A 78 52.29 -11.74 25.76
N SER A 79 52.46 -12.97 26.26
CA SER A 79 52.86 -14.13 25.44
C SER A 79 51.84 -14.52 24.37
N ASP A 80 50.59 -14.13 24.56
CA ASP A 80 49.45 -14.37 23.68
C ASP A 80 48.96 -13.09 22.98
N SER A 81 49.66 -11.96 23.15
CA SER A 81 49.33 -10.73 22.43
C SER A 81 49.42 -10.96 20.92
N LYS A 82 48.33 -10.62 20.21
CA LYS A 82 48.27 -10.71 18.76
C LYS A 82 49.07 -9.56 18.11
N PRO A 83 49.65 -9.74 16.92
CA PRO A 83 50.23 -8.64 16.15
C PRO A 83 49.23 -7.50 15.93
N GLY A 84 49.72 -6.26 15.99
CA GLY A 84 48.88 -5.07 15.89
C GLY A 84 49.69 -3.78 15.73
N THR A 85 49.02 -2.65 15.68
CA THR A 85 49.66 -1.32 15.58
C THR A 85 50.11 -0.83 16.95
N LEU A 86 51.06 0.10 17.00
CA LEU A 86 51.51 0.71 18.25
C LEU A 86 50.36 1.38 19.03
N ASN A 87 49.37 1.94 18.32
CA ASN A 87 48.19 2.54 18.95
C ASN A 87 47.31 1.48 19.62
N ASP A 88 47.14 0.30 19.01
CA ASP A 88 46.36 -0.80 19.62
C ASP A 88 46.92 -1.20 20.98
N PHE A 89 48.25 -1.21 21.12
CA PHE A 89 48.92 -1.51 22.38
C PHE A 89 48.93 -0.33 23.37
N LEU A 90 48.90 0.92 22.88
CA LEU A 90 48.85 2.13 23.72
C LEU A 90 47.45 2.44 24.26
N THR A 91 46.39 1.96 23.61
CA THR A 91 45.00 2.15 24.03
C THR A 91 44.42 0.93 24.77
N THR A 92 45.17 -0.18 24.84
CA THR A 92 44.73 -1.36 25.59
C THR A 92 44.68 -1.03 27.09
N PRO A 93 43.52 -1.20 27.76
CA PRO A 93 43.38 -0.91 29.19
C PRO A 93 44.36 -1.71 30.04
N GLY A 94 44.96 -1.06 31.04
CA GLY A 94 45.97 -1.65 31.91
C GLY A 94 45.39 -2.61 32.95
N ALA A 95 46.21 -3.50 33.52
CA ALA A 95 45.77 -4.40 34.61
C ALA A 95 45.19 -3.63 35.82
N ASP A 96 45.57 -2.37 35.96
CA ASP A 96 45.16 -1.42 36.99
C ASP A 96 43.68 -0.99 36.84
N GLU A 97 43.10 -1.17 35.65
CA GLU A 97 41.69 -0.86 35.34
C GLU A 97 40.76 -2.07 35.58
N LEU A 98 41.33 -3.27 35.83
CA LEU A 98 40.62 -4.45 36.33
C LEU A 98 40.48 -4.36 37.85
N THR A 99 39.48 -3.61 38.31
CA THR A 99 39.18 -3.53 39.75
C THR A 99 38.76 -4.92 40.28
N PRO A 100 38.97 -5.21 41.59
CA PRO A 100 38.48 -6.44 42.20
C PRO A 100 36.98 -6.67 42.00
N ALA A 101 36.20 -5.58 41.85
CA ALA A 101 34.78 -5.65 41.54
C ALA A 101 34.50 -6.18 40.12
N ILE A 102 35.28 -5.78 39.12
CA ILE A 102 35.15 -6.27 37.74
C ILE A 102 35.58 -7.74 37.65
N VAL A 103 36.65 -8.12 38.37
CA VAL A 103 37.10 -9.52 38.44
C VAL A 103 36.08 -10.39 39.19
N ALA A 104 35.52 -9.91 40.30
CA ALA A 104 34.45 -10.59 41.03
C ALA A 104 33.20 -10.76 40.16
N MET A 105 32.81 -9.73 39.41
CA MET A 105 31.64 -9.82 38.51
C MET A 105 31.84 -10.87 37.40
N VAL A 106 33.07 -11.00 36.86
CA VAL A 106 33.39 -12.02 35.86
C VAL A 106 33.46 -13.42 36.48
N ASP A 107 33.98 -13.57 37.70
CA ASP A 107 33.99 -14.85 38.41
C ASP A 107 32.59 -15.28 38.86
N ASP A 108 31.73 -14.33 39.25
CA ASP A 108 30.32 -14.57 39.54
C ASP A 108 29.58 -15.01 38.29
N MET A 109 29.75 -14.30 37.16
CA MET A 109 29.17 -14.72 35.87
C MET A 109 29.67 -16.10 35.42
N ARG A 110 30.95 -16.42 35.65
CA ARG A 110 31.51 -17.75 35.35
C ARG A 110 30.91 -18.82 36.26
N THR A 111 30.70 -18.51 37.54
CA THR A 111 30.12 -19.42 38.53
C THR A 111 28.64 -19.64 38.26
N ASP A 112 27.90 -18.59 37.88
CA ASP A 112 26.49 -18.67 37.48
C ASP A 112 26.31 -19.44 36.18
N ALA A 113 27.19 -19.24 35.21
CA ALA A 113 27.19 -20.00 33.96
C ALA A 113 27.53 -21.48 34.20
N ALA A 114 28.51 -21.78 35.06
CA ALA A 114 28.86 -23.16 35.43
C ALA A 114 27.73 -23.83 36.24
N THR A 115 27.09 -23.10 37.15
CA THR A 115 25.93 -23.57 37.93
C THR A 115 24.74 -23.82 37.02
N SER A 116 24.45 -22.91 36.08
CA SER A 116 23.37 -23.07 35.10
C SER A 116 23.64 -24.26 34.17
N ALA A 117 24.89 -24.45 33.73
CA ALA A 117 25.28 -25.59 32.91
C ALA A 117 25.20 -26.92 33.68
N GLN A 118 25.59 -26.94 34.96
CA GLN A 118 25.48 -28.11 35.83
C GLN A 118 24.01 -28.42 36.16
N GLN A 119 23.19 -27.41 36.46
CA GLN A 119 21.75 -27.57 36.66
C GLN A 119 21.03 -28.05 35.39
N ALA A 120 21.46 -27.58 34.21
CA ALA A 120 20.93 -28.06 32.94
C ALA A 120 21.34 -29.52 32.66
N LYS A 121 22.59 -29.90 32.97
CA LYS A 121 23.09 -31.28 32.85
C LYS A 121 22.41 -32.22 33.85
N GLU A 122 22.27 -31.80 35.09
CA GLU A 122 21.57 -32.54 36.14
C GLU A 122 20.08 -32.64 35.84
N SER A 123 19.44 -31.59 35.31
CA SER A 123 18.05 -31.66 34.84
C SER A 123 17.90 -32.60 33.64
N ALA A 124 18.83 -32.58 32.68
CA ALA A 124 18.81 -33.50 31.54
C ALA A 124 19.00 -34.95 31.97
N GLN A 125 19.94 -35.23 32.90
CA GLN A 125 20.18 -36.57 33.43
C GLN A 125 19.06 -37.05 34.37
N TYR A 126 18.44 -36.14 35.14
CA TYR A 126 17.30 -36.43 36.01
C TYR A 126 16.02 -36.72 35.21
N VAL A 127 15.77 -35.98 34.13
CA VAL A 127 14.65 -36.22 33.21
C VAL A 127 14.82 -37.55 32.46
N GLN A 128 16.04 -37.89 32.01
CA GLN A 128 16.30 -39.15 31.32
C GLN A 128 16.17 -40.38 32.25
N ASN A 129 16.67 -40.29 33.50
CA ASN A 129 16.61 -41.40 34.46
C ASN A 129 15.22 -41.62 35.08
N ILE A 130 14.36 -40.60 35.18
CA ILE A 130 12.95 -40.76 35.61
C ILE A 130 12.07 -41.27 34.47
N ALA A 131 12.34 -40.87 33.23
CA ALA A 131 11.59 -41.32 32.07
C ALA A 131 11.67 -42.86 31.90
N ASP A 132 12.85 -43.47 32.04
CA ASP A 132 13.01 -44.89 31.73
C ASP A 132 12.60 -45.85 32.88
N ALA A 133 12.58 -45.39 34.14
CA ALA A 133 12.35 -46.27 35.30
C ALA A 133 10.87 -46.60 35.63
N ASN A 134 9.90 -45.79 35.19
CA ASN A 134 8.45 -45.99 35.46
C ASN A 134 7.61 -45.99 34.17
N THR A 135 8.10 -46.62 33.10
CA THR A 135 7.36 -46.80 31.84
C THR A 135 6.80 -48.21 31.74
N TYR A 136 5.48 -48.32 31.67
CA TYR A 136 4.74 -49.56 31.48
C TYR A 136 4.06 -49.55 30.11
N TYR A 137 3.54 -50.68 29.65
CA TYR A 137 2.93 -50.79 28.33
C TYR A 137 1.63 -51.58 28.42
N VAL A 138 0.66 -51.22 27.58
CA VAL A 138 -0.61 -51.94 27.48
C VAL A 138 -0.38 -53.37 27.01
N THR A 139 -1.08 -54.33 27.62
CA THR A 139 -1.13 -55.73 27.18
C THR A 139 -2.59 -56.20 27.13
N PRO A 140 -2.92 -57.33 26.49
CA PRO A 140 -4.29 -57.85 26.49
C PRO A 140 -4.88 -58.06 27.89
N GLU A 141 -4.03 -58.39 28.88
CA GLU A 141 -4.40 -58.61 30.27
C GLU A 141 -4.36 -57.32 31.13
N ASP A 142 -3.71 -56.26 30.63
CA ASP A 142 -3.62 -54.92 31.25
C ASP A 142 -3.86 -53.83 30.17
N PRO A 143 -5.11 -53.68 29.69
CA PRO A 143 -5.41 -52.94 28.47
C PRO A 143 -5.23 -51.42 28.57
N ASP A 144 -5.16 -50.88 29.79
CA ASP A 144 -4.81 -49.48 30.05
C ASP A 144 -3.41 -49.32 30.68
N GLY A 145 -2.69 -50.43 30.90
CA GLY A 145 -1.34 -50.50 31.47
C GLY A 145 -1.25 -50.01 32.93
N THR A 146 -2.39 -49.73 33.57
CA THR A 146 -2.42 -49.16 34.92
C THR A 146 -2.22 -50.22 35.99
N ILE A 147 -2.49 -51.50 35.71
CA ILE A 147 -2.29 -52.59 36.68
C ILE A 147 -0.80 -52.78 36.97
N ALA A 148 0.02 -52.92 35.91
CA ALA A 148 1.47 -53.02 36.02
C ALA A 148 2.07 -51.72 36.59
N GLY A 149 1.53 -50.57 36.18
CA GLY A 149 1.96 -49.26 36.65
C GLY A 149 1.70 -49.02 38.14
N LEU A 150 0.53 -49.39 38.66
CA LEU A 150 0.20 -49.30 40.08
C LEU A 150 1.01 -50.27 40.94
N ALA A 151 1.26 -51.48 40.43
CA ALA A 151 2.06 -52.48 41.12
C ALA A 151 3.55 -52.10 41.23
N GLY A 152 4.09 -51.48 40.18
CA GLY A 152 5.49 -51.07 40.12
C GLY A 152 5.79 -49.68 40.69
N THR A 153 4.78 -48.86 40.95
CA THR A 153 4.95 -47.45 41.35
C THR A 153 4.40 -47.17 42.74
N PRO A 154 5.20 -46.68 43.70
CA PRO A 154 4.73 -46.36 45.04
C PRO A 154 3.61 -45.30 45.06
N ASN A 155 2.77 -45.37 46.10
CA ASN A 155 1.74 -44.35 46.35
C ASN A 155 2.33 -42.93 46.40
N GLY A 156 1.66 -41.98 45.75
CA GLY A 156 2.07 -40.58 45.59
C GLY A 156 3.11 -40.35 44.49
N LYS A 157 3.53 -41.38 43.74
CA LYS A 157 4.46 -41.26 42.61
C LYS A 157 3.76 -41.48 41.27
N SER A 158 4.31 -40.85 40.24
CA SER A 158 3.79 -40.96 38.88
C SER A 158 4.48 -42.06 38.07
N PHE A 159 3.72 -42.63 37.15
CA PHE A 159 4.17 -43.57 36.14
C PHE A 159 3.53 -43.27 34.80
N ARG A 160 4.14 -43.74 33.70
CA ARG A 160 3.60 -43.56 32.36
C ARG A 160 3.35 -44.89 31.68
N VAL A 161 2.30 -44.97 30.89
CA VAL A 161 1.91 -46.13 30.09
C VAL A 161 2.07 -45.79 28.61
N GLY A 162 2.90 -46.56 27.89
CA GLY A 162 2.99 -46.52 26.44
C GLY A 162 1.82 -47.28 25.81
N LEU A 163 1.05 -46.59 24.97
CA LEU A 163 -0.19 -47.10 24.37
C LEU A 163 0.03 -47.91 23.07
N GLY A 164 1.30 -48.24 22.75
CA GLY A 164 1.71 -48.91 21.52
C GLY A 164 2.32 -47.97 20.47
N VAL A 165 2.91 -48.57 19.42
CA VAL A 165 3.60 -47.83 18.34
C VAL A 165 2.64 -46.83 17.71
N GLY A 166 3.01 -45.54 17.72
CA GLY A 166 2.22 -44.46 17.15
C GLY A 166 1.14 -43.87 18.07
N LYS A 167 0.79 -44.48 19.21
CA LYS A 167 -0.37 -44.05 20.01
C LYS A 167 -0.05 -43.14 21.20
N GLY A 168 1.22 -42.95 21.53
CA GLY A 168 1.66 -42.00 22.55
C GLY A 168 1.71 -42.60 23.95
N PHE A 169 1.63 -41.74 24.97
CA PHE A 169 1.76 -42.12 26.37
C PHE A 169 0.68 -41.47 27.23
N LYS A 170 0.22 -42.15 28.28
CA LYS A 170 -0.55 -41.56 29.38
C LYS A 170 0.24 -41.61 30.66
N THR A 171 0.21 -40.55 31.44
CA THR A 171 0.88 -40.45 32.74
C THR A 171 -0.16 -40.44 33.84
N TYR A 172 0.04 -41.28 34.84
CA TYR A 172 -0.82 -41.45 36.00
C TYR A 172 -0.05 -41.15 37.28
N ILE A 173 -0.74 -40.78 38.35
CA ILE A 173 -0.24 -40.83 39.73
C ILE A 173 -0.93 -41.98 40.47
N ASN A 174 -0.17 -42.81 41.17
CA ASN A 174 -0.73 -43.79 42.08
C ASN A 174 -1.26 -43.06 43.32
N ASN A 175 -2.58 -42.93 43.46
CA ASN A 175 -3.22 -42.33 44.63
C ASN A 175 -3.92 -43.42 45.44
N ASN A 176 -3.23 -43.92 46.46
CA ASN A 176 -3.69 -45.00 47.35
C ASN A 176 -4.17 -46.27 46.60
N GLY A 177 -3.45 -46.69 45.56
CA GLY A 177 -3.80 -47.87 44.75
C GLY A 177 -4.77 -47.58 43.61
N VAL A 178 -5.12 -46.31 43.38
CA VAL A 178 -5.94 -45.87 42.25
C VAL A 178 -5.07 -45.06 41.29
N ALA A 179 -5.04 -45.45 40.01
CA ALA A 179 -4.31 -44.70 38.99
C ALA A 179 -5.13 -43.48 38.58
N LEU A 180 -4.65 -42.28 38.91
CA LEU A 180 -5.28 -41.03 38.47
C LEU A 180 -4.49 -40.47 37.30
N GLU A 181 -5.12 -40.33 36.15
CA GLU A 181 -4.48 -39.73 34.97
C GLU A 181 -4.18 -38.25 35.25
N ILE A 182 -2.92 -37.85 35.03
CA ILE A 182 -2.45 -36.48 35.27
C ILE A 182 -1.95 -35.81 33.99
N SER A 183 -1.58 -36.57 32.96
CA SER A 183 -1.25 -36.01 31.64
C SER A 183 -1.38 -37.06 30.54
N GLU A 184 -1.57 -36.62 29.31
CA GLU A 184 -1.48 -37.44 28.11
C GLU A 184 -0.51 -36.79 27.11
N SER A 185 0.26 -37.62 26.40
CA SER A 185 1.14 -37.23 25.30
C SER A 185 0.68 -37.94 24.03
N PRO A 186 0.13 -37.22 23.04
CA PRO A 186 -0.36 -37.81 21.80
C PRO A 186 0.78 -38.43 20.98
N GLY A 187 0.54 -39.59 20.36
CA GLY A 187 1.52 -40.28 19.51
C GLY A 187 1.46 -39.88 18.02
N ALA A 188 2.35 -40.45 17.20
CA ALA A 188 2.40 -40.19 15.76
C ALA A 188 1.07 -40.47 15.01
N ASP A 189 0.20 -41.34 15.52
CA ASP A 189 -1.14 -41.61 14.99
C ASP A 189 -2.12 -40.46 15.30
N SER A 190 -1.89 -39.71 16.37
CA SER A 190 -2.58 -38.43 16.63
C SER A 190 -2.15 -37.38 15.62
N PHE A 191 -0.86 -37.37 15.24
CA PHE A 191 -0.35 -36.50 14.17
C PHE A 191 -0.79 -36.95 12.77
N LYS A 192 -0.89 -38.25 12.51
CA LYS A 192 -1.51 -38.81 11.29
C LYS A 192 -3.01 -38.60 11.24
N ARG A 193 -3.68 -38.35 12.37
CA ARG A 193 -5.06 -37.81 12.41
C ARG A 193 -5.08 -36.30 12.14
N MET A 194 -4.04 -35.56 12.53
CA MET A 194 -3.89 -34.13 12.22
C MET A 194 -3.50 -33.83 10.77
N ILE A 195 -3.03 -34.75 9.92
CA ILE A 195 -2.67 -34.39 8.52
C ILE A 195 -3.86 -34.50 7.55
N PRO A 196 -4.79 -35.47 7.70
CA PRO A 196 -6.10 -35.41 7.06
C PRO A 196 -7.07 -34.47 7.80
N GLY A 197 -6.88 -34.25 9.11
CA GLY A 197 -7.72 -33.40 9.97
C GLY A 197 -7.21 -31.96 10.21
N ALA A 198 -6.04 -31.58 9.68
CA ALA A 198 -5.54 -30.20 9.65
C ALA A 198 -5.30 -29.70 8.22
N ARG A 199 -6.06 -30.23 7.26
CA ARG A 199 -6.84 -29.26 6.50
C ARG A 199 -7.72 -28.59 7.55
N LEU A 200 -7.47 -27.32 7.85
CA LEU A 200 -8.44 -26.48 8.54
C LEU A 200 -9.82 -26.90 8.04
N ASP A 201 -10.80 -27.12 8.90
CA ASP A 201 -12.13 -27.63 8.50
C ASP A 201 -12.84 -26.74 7.46
N ILE A 202 -12.20 -25.61 7.12
CA ILE A 202 -12.42 -24.67 6.03
C ILE A 202 -11.97 -25.16 4.65
N VAL A 203 -11.14 -26.21 4.49
CA VAL A 203 -10.63 -26.69 3.19
C VAL A 203 -11.21 -28.07 2.88
N GLY A 204 -11.99 -28.18 1.80
CA GLY A 204 -12.54 -29.42 1.26
C GLY A 204 -11.93 -29.77 -0.10
N SER A 205 -12.31 -30.92 -0.65
CA SER A 205 -12.09 -31.18 -2.07
C SER A 205 -13.04 -30.33 -2.91
N GLY A 206 -12.53 -29.79 -4.01
CA GLY A 206 -13.32 -29.10 -5.03
C GLY A 206 -14.37 -30.01 -5.66
N LYS A 207 -14.93 -29.55 -6.78
CA LYS A 207 -15.93 -30.31 -7.54
C LYS A 207 -15.46 -31.74 -7.86
N ASN A 208 -14.17 -31.88 -8.20
CA ASN A 208 -13.52 -33.17 -8.40
C ASN A 208 -12.95 -33.71 -7.09
N LYS A 209 -13.49 -34.83 -6.63
CA LYS A 209 -13.06 -35.54 -5.41
C LYS A 209 -11.92 -36.54 -5.65
N PHE A 210 -11.53 -36.79 -6.90
CA PHE A 210 -10.48 -37.73 -7.28
C PHE A 210 -9.13 -37.00 -7.47
N ASP A 211 -8.19 -37.21 -6.55
CA ASP A 211 -6.83 -36.66 -6.67
C ASP A 211 -5.91 -37.58 -7.48
N LYS A 212 -5.57 -37.17 -8.70
CA LYS A 212 -4.69 -37.91 -9.60
C LYS A 212 -3.26 -38.08 -9.08
N ASN A 213 -2.83 -37.23 -8.14
CA ASN A 213 -1.48 -37.28 -7.57
C ASN A 213 -1.39 -38.26 -6.39
N GLN A 214 -2.53 -38.72 -5.86
CA GLN A 214 -2.63 -39.67 -4.75
C GLN A 214 -3.26 -40.99 -5.20
N VAL A 215 -2.68 -41.60 -6.25
CA VAL A 215 -3.10 -42.90 -6.76
C VAL A 215 -2.01 -43.95 -6.60
N VAL A 216 -2.40 -45.20 -6.38
CA VAL A 216 -1.49 -46.36 -6.41
C VAL A 216 -1.52 -46.94 -7.82
N ARG A 217 -0.40 -46.82 -8.55
CA ARG A 217 -0.27 -47.29 -9.94
C ARG A 217 0.14 -48.75 -10.03
N GLY A 218 -0.31 -49.44 -11.06
CA GLY A 218 0.03 -50.84 -11.33
C GLY A 218 -0.86 -51.85 -10.62
N TYR A 219 -1.98 -51.40 -10.04
CA TYR A 219 -2.92 -52.22 -9.29
C TYR A 219 -4.37 -51.75 -9.51
N TYR A 220 -5.31 -52.65 -9.28
CA TYR A 220 -6.74 -52.35 -9.09
C TYR A 220 -7.25 -53.08 -7.84
N LEU A 221 -8.43 -52.72 -7.34
CA LEU A 221 -9.06 -53.41 -6.20
C LEU A 221 -9.99 -54.54 -6.67
N TYR A 222 -9.81 -55.75 -6.12
CA TYR A 222 -10.58 -56.93 -6.51
C TYR A 222 -12.03 -56.88 -6.00
N GLU A 223 -12.94 -57.17 -6.92
CA GLU A 223 -14.37 -57.26 -6.68
C GLU A 223 -14.69 -58.30 -5.58
N GLY A 224 -15.46 -57.93 -4.55
CA GLY A 224 -15.84 -58.81 -3.44
C GLY A 224 -14.83 -58.94 -2.28
N SER A 225 -13.67 -58.28 -2.32
CA SER A 225 -12.69 -58.34 -1.20
C SER A 225 -11.95 -57.03 -0.91
N GLY A 226 -11.95 -56.07 -1.85
CA GLY A 226 -11.19 -54.82 -1.72
C GLY A 226 -9.67 -55.01 -1.72
N GLN A 227 -9.17 -56.22 -1.96
CA GLN A 227 -7.74 -56.52 -1.96
C GLN A 227 -7.08 -56.03 -3.25
N GLN A 228 -5.85 -55.52 -3.12
CA GLN A 228 -5.08 -55.07 -4.29
C GLN A 228 -4.68 -56.23 -5.19
N THR A 229 -4.88 -56.08 -6.49
CA THR A 229 -4.47 -57.05 -7.52
C THR A 229 -3.59 -56.34 -8.55
N ALA A 230 -2.42 -56.92 -8.82
CA ALA A 230 -1.45 -56.34 -9.75
C ALA A 230 -2.00 -56.30 -11.18
N ASN A 231 -1.98 -55.13 -11.80
CA ASN A 231 -2.26 -54.90 -13.21
C ASN A 231 -1.70 -53.54 -13.64
N GLU A 232 -0.70 -53.58 -14.52
CA GLU A 232 0.06 -52.40 -14.97
C GLU A 232 -0.78 -51.33 -15.68
N ARG A 233 -1.99 -51.67 -16.15
CA ARG A 233 -2.87 -50.73 -16.88
C ARG A 233 -3.73 -49.86 -15.96
N TYR A 234 -3.82 -50.21 -14.68
CA TYR A 234 -4.75 -49.59 -13.73
C TYR A 234 -4.03 -48.83 -12.61
N CYS A 235 -4.79 -47.95 -12.00
CA CYS A 235 -4.50 -47.39 -10.69
C CYS A 235 -5.77 -47.34 -9.85
N TYR A 236 -5.62 -47.25 -8.53
CA TYR A 236 -6.73 -46.94 -7.64
C TYR A 236 -6.45 -45.70 -6.79
N SER A 237 -7.50 -44.94 -6.46
CA SER A 237 -7.41 -43.71 -5.66
C SER A 237 -7.05 -43.98 -4.19
N ASP A 238 -6.59 -42.96 -3.47
CA ASP A 238 -6.67 -43.01 -2.01
C ASP A 238 -8.15 -43.02 -1.50
N PHE A 239 -8.36 -43.15 -0.20
CA PHE A 239 -9.69 -43.09 0.41
C PHE A 239 -10.35 -41.73 0.19
N ILE A 240 -11.42 -41.70 -0.61
CA ILE A 240 -12.20 -40.51 -0.91
C ILE A 240 -13.38 -40.47 0.07
N PRO A 241 -13.55 -39.40 0.87
CA PRO A 241 -14.70 -39.25 1.76
C PRO A 241 -16.02 -39.17 0.97
N LEU A 242 -17.06 -39.84 1.46
CA LEU A 242 -18.42 -39.74 0.95
C LEU A 242 -19.46 -39.71 2.07
N SER A 243 -20.69 -39.37 1.70
CA SER A 243 -21.86 -39.34 2.59
C SER A 243 -22.78 -40.52 2.26
N PRO A 244 -23.17 -41.36 3.25
CA PRO A 244 -24.12 -42.45 3.02
C PRO A 244 -25.44 -41.96 2.40
N GLY A 245 -25.97 -42.68 1.43
CA GLY A 245 -27.22 -42.33 0.74
C GLY A 245 -27.11 -41.20 -0.29
N SER A 246 -25.96 -40.53 -0.39
CA SER A 246 -25.71 -39.50 -1.41
C SER A 246 -25.34 -40.12 -2.76
N ALA A 247 -25.73 -39.44 -3.84
CA ALA A 247 -25.36 -39.82 -5.20
C ALA A 247 -24.01 -39.22 -5.60
N TYR A 248 -23.26 -39.97 -6.41
CA TYR A 248 -21.99 -39.58 -6.99
C TYR A 248 -21.93 -39.95 -8.48
N SER A 249 -21.23 -39.13 -9.26
CA SER A 249 -21.14 -39.24 -10.72
C SER A 249 -19.70 -39.03 -11.20
N SER A 250 -19.26 -39.83 -12.17
CA SER A 250 -17.99 -39.62 -12.89
C SER A 250 -18.14 -38.72 -14.12
N THR A 251 -17.02 -38.24 -14.67
CA THR A 251 -16.94 -37.37 -15.86
C THR A 251 -17.80 -37.88 -17.04
N PRO A 252 -18.44 -36.99 -17.83
CA PRO A 252 -19.34 -37.39 -18.93
C PRO A 252 -18.70 -38.18 -20.10
N PRO A 253 -19.51 -38.88 -20.94
CA PRO A 253 -19.08 -39.66 -22.11
C PRO A 253 -18.48 -38.85 -23.28
N GLN A 254 -18.52 -37.51 -23.22
CA GLN A 254 -17.95 -36.67 -24.29
C GLN A 254 -16.41 -36.55 -24.21
N LEU A 255 -15.80 -37.01 -23.11
CA LEU A 255 -14.37 -37.26 -22.99
C LEU A 255 -14.12 -38.77 -23.10
N PRO A 256 -12.98 -39.24 -23.63
CA PRO A 256 -12.72 -40.66 -23.86
C PRO A 256 -12.33 -41.41 -22.57
N THR A 257 -13.02 -41.14 -21.46
CA THR A 257 -12.78 -41.80 -20.17
C THR A 257 -13.66 -43.04 -20.03
N SER A 258 -13.10 -44.15 -19.54
CA SER A 258 -13.83 -45.37 -19.22
C SER A 258 -14.53 -45.27 -17.86
N PRO A 259 -15.65 -45.98 -17.62
CA PRO A 259 -16.23 -46.10 -16.29
C PRO A 259 -15.21 -46.64 -15.29
N ALA A 260 -15.39 -46.30 -14.01
CA ALA A 260 -14.58 -46.90 -12.97
C ALA A 260 -14.76 -48.42 -13.03
N ARG A 261 -13.63 -49.15 -13.10
CA ARG A 261 -13.67 -50.60 -13.18
C ARG A 261 -14.30 -51.18 -11.93
N VAL A 262 -13.86 -50.71 -10.77
CA VAL A 262 -14.38 -51.12 -9.46
C VAL A 262 -14.40 -49.90 -8.55
N THR A 263 -15.55 -49.67 -7.91
CA THR A 263 -15.77 -48.67 -6.87
C THR A 263 -16.00 -49.42 -5.56
N THR A 264 -15.08 -49.29 -4.61
CA THR A 264 -15.06 -50.06 -3.35
C THR A 264 -15.37 -49.15 -2.17
N PHE A 265 -16.33 -49.55 -1.33
CA PHE A 265 -16.84 -48.78 -0.19
C PHE A 265 -16.28 -49.28 1.14
N TYR A 266 -16.05 -48.34 2.06
CA TYR A 266 -15.49 -48.61 3.38
C TYR A 266 -16.23 -47.82 4.46
N ASP A 267 -16.27 -48.34 5.68
CA ASP A 267 -16.82 -47.64 6.85
C ASP A 267 -15.85 -46.61 7.43
N GLU A 268 -16.26 -45.94 8.53
CA GLU A 268 -15.45 -44.93 9.24
C GLU A 268 -14.13 -45.47 9.81
N ASN A 269 -14.01 -46.80 9.96
CA ASN A 269 -12.82 -47.49 10.44
C ASN A 269 -11.97 -48.07 9.29
N TYR A 270 -12.26 -47.67 8.04
CA TYR A 270 -11.60 -48.15 6.82
C TYR A 270 -11.78 -49.66 6.57
N VAL A 271 -12.83 -50.27 7.14
CA VAL A 271 -13.18 -51.67 6.91
C VAL A 271 -14.00 -51.79 5.64
N TYR A 272 -13.67 -52.77 4.78
CA TYR A 272 -14.40 -53.04 3.54
C TYR A 272 -15.88 -53.35 3.82
N LEU A 273 -16.77 -52.72 3.06
CA LEU A 273 -18.22 -52.93 3.13
C LEU A 273 -18.76 -53.67 1.92
N SER A 274 -18.52 -53.11 0.73
CA SER A 274 -19.06 -53.61 -0.54
C SER A 274 -18.33 -52.98 -1.72
N ASP A 275 -18.66 -53.42 -2.92
CA ASP A 275 -18.17 -52.82 -4.16
C ASP A 275 -19.20 -52.95 -5.28
N ILE A 276 -18.99 -52.13 -6.32
CA ILE A 276 -19.75 -52.15 -7.56
C ILE A 276 -18.78 -52.02 -8.74
N SER A 277 -19.05 -52.75 -9.81
CA SER A 277 -18.16 -52.83 -10.97
C SER A 277 -18.74 -52.09 -12.17
N SER A 278 -17.87 -51.46 -12.97
CA SER A 278 -18.20 -50.80 -14.24
C SER A 278 -19.34 -49.77 -14.14
N VAL A 279 -19.19 -48.79 -13.23
CA VAL A 279 -20.22 -47.77 -12.97
C VAL A 279 -19.71 -46.36 -13.25
N ASP A 280 -20.58 -45.54 -13.85
CA ASP A 280 -20.38 -44.09 -13.98
C ASP A 280 -21.07 -43.29 -12.87
N ASN A 281 -22.09 -43.88 -12.24
CA ASN A 281 -22.87 -43.23 -11.19
C ASN A 281 -23.24 -44.26 -10.13
N PHE A 282 -23.28 -43.83 -8.86
CA PHE A 282 -23.70 -44.70 -7.77
C PHE A 282 -24.30 -43.91 -6.61
N ILE A 283 -25.09 -44.61 -5.80
CA ILE A 283 -25.54 -44.14 -4.49
C ILE A 283 -24.65 -44.80 -3.44
N ALA A 284 -24.08 -44.01 -2.55
CA ALA A 284 -23.28 -44.52 -1.45
C ALA A 284 -24.13 -45.45 -0.55
N PRO A 285 -23.70 -46.70 -0.31
CA PRO A 285 -24.46 -47.62 0.53
C PRO A 285 -24.50 -47.14 1.99
N ALA A 286 -25.51 -47.60 2.74
CA ALA A 286 -25.64 -47.27 4.16
C ALA A 286 -24.39 -47.72 4.95
N GLY A 287 -23.90 -46.85 5.83
CA GLY A 287 -22.70 -47.10 6.63
C GLY A 287 -21.37 -46.82 5.93
N ALA A 288 -21.35 -46.49 4.62
CA ALA A 288 -20.12 -46.13 3.93
C ALA A 288 -19.68 -44.70 4.27
N ALA A 289 -18.43 -44.54 4.70
CA ALA A 289 -17.79 -43.25 4.97
C ALA A 289 -16.75 -42.91 3.89
N PHE A 290 -16.17 -43.91 3.22
CA PHE A 290 -15.15 -43.72 2.20
C PHE A 290 -15.38 -44.59 0.96
N VAL A 291 -14.82 -44.15 -0.16
CA VAL A 291 -14.77 -44.89 -1.42
C VAL A 291 -13.37 -44.87 -2.02
N ARG A 292 -12.98 -45.95 -2.69
CA ARG A 292 -11.82 -46.00 -3.58
C ARG A 292 -12.26 -46.43 -4.97
N VAL A 293 -11.76 -45.76 -5.99
CA VAL A 293 -12.10 -46.05 -7.39
C VAL A 293 -10.88 -46.57 -8.14
N SER A 294 -11.07 -47.67 -8.89
CA SER A 294 -10.05 -48.25 -9.77
C SER A 294 -10.29 -47.83 -11.21
N ILE A 295 -9.34 -47.12 -11.82
CA ILE A 295 -9.46 -46.55 -13.18
C ILE A 295 -8.25 -46.92 -14.05
N LEU A 296 -8.40 -46.78 -15.37
CA LEU A 296 -7.28 -46.94 -16.31
C LEU A 296 -6.28 -45.78 -16.18
N LEU A 297 -4.99 -46.08 -16.32
CA LEU A 297 -3.95 -45.04 -16.33
C LEU A 297 -4.09 -44.03 -17.48
N THR A 298 -4.74 -44.41 -18.59
CA THR A 298 -5.03 -43.51 -19.72
C THR A 298 -6.00 -42.38 -19.33
N ASP A 299 -6.83 -42.62 -18.33
CA ASP A 299 -7.93 -41.72 -17.95
C ASP A 299 -7.54 -40.84 -16.75
N LEU A 300 -6.35 -41.07 -16.17
CA LEU A 300 -5.85 -40.44 -14.95
C LEU A 300 -5.89 -38.90 -14.97
N ASN A 301 -5.68 -38.29 -16.13
CA ASN A 301 -5.67 -36.83 -16.29
C ASN A 301 -7.03 -36.22 -16.62
N MET A 302 -8.09 -37.03 -16.78
CA MET A 302 -9.43 -36.59 -17.17
C MET A 302 -10.55 -37.21 -16.31
N TYR A 303 -10.21 -38.11 -15.40
CA TYR A 303 -11.16 -38.73 -14.50
C TYR A 303 -11.52 -37.79 -13.35
N GLN A 304 -12.81 -37.64 -13.11
CA GLN A 304 -13.37 -36.87 -12.03
C GLN A 304 -14.47 -37.68 -11.34
N LEU A 305 -14.54 -37.58 -10.02
CA LEU A 305 -15.64 -38.10 -9.21
C LEU A 305 -16.31 -36.93 -8.49
N SER A 306 -17.61 -36.73 -8.70
CA SER A 306 -18.35 -35.56 -8.20
C SER A 306 -19.49 -35.98 -7.30
N HIS A 307 -19.86 -35.15 -6.33
CA HIS A 307 -21.09 -35.32 -5.54
C HIS A 307 -22.30 -34.77 -6.29
N GLY A 308 -23.40 -35.51 -6.30
CA GLY A 308 -24.63 -35.16 -6.99
C GLY A 308 -24.96 -36.12 -8.15
N VAL A 309 -26.12 -35.90 -8.77
CA VAL A 309 -26.61 -36.68 -9.92
C VAL A 309 -26.39 -35.86 -11.19
N GLY A 310 -25.62 -36.39 -12.13
CA GLY A 310 -25.52 -35.86 -13.49
C GLY A 310 -24.15 -35.31 -13.87
N TYR A 311 -24.05 -34.87 -15.12
CA TYR A 311 -22.81 -34.46 -15.74
C TYR A 311 -22.34 -33.10 -15.25
N SER A 312 -21.02 -32.92 -15.25
CA SER A 312 -20.41 -31.67 -14.85
C SER A 312 -19.11 -31.46 -15.63
N ASP A 313 -18.79 -30.21 -15.96
CA ASP A 313 -17.53 -29.88 -16.64
C ASP A 313 -16.32 -30.40 -15.86
N TYR A 314 -15.35 -30.93 -16.62
CA TYR A 314 -14.13 -31.46 -16.04
C TYR A 314 -13.36 -30.33 -15.33
N GLU A 315 -13.02 -30.58 -14.08
CA GLU A 315 -12.12 -29.77 -13.29
C GLU A 315 -11.02 -30.66 -12.70
N GLY A 316 -9.78 -30.16 -12.70
CA GLY A 316 -8.71 -30.83 -11.99
C GLY A 316 -9.00 -30.89 -10.49
N TYR A 317 -8.50 -31.92 -9.79
CA TYR A 317 -8.55 -31.92 -8.34
C TYR A 317 -7.88 -30.66 -7.79
N GLN A 318 -8.60 -29.97 -6.91
CA GLN A 318 -8.13 -28.79 -6.23
C GLN A 318 -8.64 -28.81 -4.79
N ASP A 319 -7.82 -28.26 -3.91
CA ASP A 319 -8.21 -27.96 -2.55
C ASP A 319 -8.95 -26.63 -2.56
N VAL A 320 -10.24 -26.68 -2.24
CA VAL A 320 -11.09 -25.49 -2.20
C VAL A 320 -11.44 -25.18 -0.76
N ILE A 321 -11.64 -23.92 -0.46
CA ILE A 321 -12.30 -23.57 0.80
C ILE A 321 -13.74 -24.11 0.71
N LYS A 322 -14.18 -24.94 1.67
CA LYS A 322 -15.51 -25.56 1.70
C LYS A 322 -16.57 -24.46 1.50
N PRO A 323 -17.43 -24.53 0.47
CA PRO A 323 -18.59 -23.66 0.40
C PRO A 323 -19.44 -23.95 1.64
N GLY A 324 -19.60 -22.94 2.51
CA GLY A 324 -20.33 -23.10 3.76
C GLY A 324 -19.50 -23.02 5.05
N VAL A 325 -18.16 -22.90 5.01
CA VAL A 325 -17.48 -22.29 6.18
C VAL A 325 -17.58 -20.77 6.06
N ASN A 326 -18.81 -20.33 6.26
CA ASN A 326 -19.09 -18.97 6.64
C ASN A 326 -18.66 -18.86 8.12
N VAL A 327 -17.39 -18.53 8.36
CA VAL A 327 -16.94 -18.22 9.73
C VAL A 327 -17.65 -16.99 10.28
N TYR A 328 -18.20 -16.15 9.40
CA TYR A 328 -18.94 -14.95 9.74
C TYR A 328 -20.11 -15.29 10.69
N PRO A 329 -21.10 -16.17 10.40
CA PRO A 329 -22.11 -16.61 11.36
C PRO A 329 -21.57 -17.24 12.64
N ALA A 330 -20.49 -18.03 12.54
CA ALA A 330 -19.89 -18.70 13.69
C ALA A 330 -19.18 -17.72 14.65
N ILE A 331 -18.73 -16.56 14.13
CA ILE A 331 -18.18 -15.44 14.90
C ILE A 331 -19.19 -14.30 15.06
N GLY A 332 -20.47 -14.51 14.68
CA GLY A 332 -21.62 -13.62 14.94
C GLY A 332 -22.05 -12.69 13.80
N PHE A 333 -21.37 -12.68 12.66
CA PHE A 333 -21.73 -11.87 11.50
C PHE A 333 -22.91 -12.47 10.73
N ALA A 334 -23.90 -11.64 10.40
CA ALA A 334 -25.08 -12.04 9.61
C ALA A 334 -25.06 -11.35 8.24
N SER A 335 -25.83 -11.88 7.28
CA SER A 335 -26.13 -11.10 6.08
C SER A 335 -26.82 -9.82 6.51
N GLY A 336 -26.43 -8.69 5.92
CA GLY A 336 -27.19 -7.46 6.02
C GLY A 336 -28.56 -7.61 5.34
N LYS A 337 -29.20 -6.49 5.01
CA LYS A 337 -30.53 -6.47 4.42
C LYS A 337 -30.66 -7.30 3.13
N ASN A 338 -29.60 -7.35 2.32
CA ASN A 338 -29.58 -8.08 1.07
C ASN A 338 -29.05 -9.52 1.25
N LEU A 339 -29.90 -10.52 1.01
CA LEU A 339 -29.58 -11.94 1.08
C LEU A 339 -28.99 -12.52 -0.22
N PHE A 340 -29.03 -11.78 -1.32
CA PHE A 340 -28.55 -12.21 -2.62
C PHE A 340 -27.07 -11.85 -2.80
N ASN A 341 -26.19 -12.85 -2.90
CA ASN A 341 -24.76 -12.63 -3.16
C ASN A 341 -24.45 -12.71 -4.67
N PRO A 342 -24.08 -11.60 -5.34
CA PRO A 342 -23.81 -11.60 -6.78
C PRO A 342 -22.53 -12.35 -7.16
N ASN A 343 -21.61 -12.58 -6.21
CA ASN A 343 -20.31 -13.20 -6.50
C ASN A 343 -20.37 -14.74 -6.55
N THR A 344 -21.50 -15.34 -6.18
CA THR A 344 -21.68 -16.79 -6.10
C THR A 344 -22.70 -17.31 -7.11
N VAL A 345 -23.06 -16.52 -8.12
CA VAL A 345 -24.02 -16.94 -9.16
C VAL A 345 -23.34 -17.83 -10.21
N SER A 346 -24.13 -18.71 -10.81
CA SER A 346 -23.75 -19.47 -11.99
C SER A 346 -24.38 -18.83 -13.23
N ASP A 347 -23.56 -18.41 -14.18
CA ASP A 347 -24.01 -17.80 -15.44
C ASP A 347 -24.29 -18.84 -16.53
N GLY A 348 -25.24 -18.56 -17.43
CA GLY A 348 -25.54 -19.42 -18.58
C GLY A 348 -26.27 -20.72 -18.23
N VAL A 349 -26.98 -20.74 -17.09
CA VAL A 349 -27.67 -21.92 -16.57
C VAL A 349 -29.11 -21.62 -16.16
N HIS A 350 -29.92 -22.67 -16.05
CA HIS A 350 -31.34 -22.61 -15.69
C HIS A 350 -31.73 -23.62 -14.62
N ILE A 351 -32.86 -23.37 -13.95
CA ILE A 351 -33.49 -24.27 -12.99
C ILE A 351 -34.47 -25.21 -13.71
N SER A 352 -34.22 -26.51 -13.65
CA SER A 352 -35.06 -27.55 -14.28
C SER A 352 -36.38 -27.76 -13.53
N SER A 353 -37.26 -28.59 -14.11
CA SER A 353 -38.54 -28.99 -13.47
C SER A 353 -38.37 -29.79 -12.19
N ILE A 354 -37.18 -30.33 -11.94
CA ILE A 354 -36.84 -31.12 -10.75
C ILE A 354 -35.79 -30.42 -9.86
N GLY A 355 -35.61 -29.10 -10.03
CA GLY A 355 -34.72 -28.30 -9.19
C GLY A 355 -33.24 -28.50 -9.44
N THR A 356 -32.85 -29.15 -10.52
CA THR A 356 -31.46 -29.27 -10.94
C THR A 356 -31.04 -28.07 -11.80
N ILE A 357 -29.78 -27.67 -11.69
CA ILE A 357 -29.20 -26.66 -12.58
C ILE A 357 -28.72 -27.37 -13.85
N PHE A 358 -29.05 -26.82 -15.01
CA PHE A 358 -28.55 -27.30 -16.30
C PHE A 358 -28.07 -26.12 -17.15
N ALA A 359 -27.06 -26.34 -17.97
CA ALA A 359 -26.58 -25.35 -18.93
C ALA A 359 -27.51 -25.29 -20.15
N ASP A 360 -27.79 -24.10 -20.64
CA ASP A 360 -28.51 -23.86 -21.89
C ASP A 360 -27.69 -22.92 -22.79
N ALA A 361 -27.80 -23.10 -24.11
CA ALA A 361 -27.05 -22.34 -25.11
C ALA A 361 -27.57 -20.90 -25.31
N THR A 362 -28.53 -20.44 -24.50
CA THR A 362 -29.07 -19.06 -24.56
C THR A 362 -28.46 -18.19 -23.45
N THR A 363 -27.59 -17.27 -23.85
CA THR A 363 -26.54 -16.67 -23.01
C THR A 363 -26.98 -15.48 -22.13
N THR A 364 -28.16 -15.51 -21.50
CA THR A 364 -28.71 -14.28 -20.87
C THR A 364 -29.22 -14.41 -19.43
N LEU A 365 -29.12 -15.58 -18.80
CA LEU A 365 -29.65 -15.84 -17.46
C LEU A 365 -28.58 -16.44 -16.52
N SER A 366 -28.76 -16.17 -15.23
CA SER A 366 -27.90 -16.63 -14.15
C SER A 366 -28.74 -17.16 -12.99
N VAL A 367 -28.22 -18.16 -12.27
CA VAL A 367 -28.87 -18.78 -11.11
C VAL A 367 -28.05 -18.52 -9.85
N SER A 368 -28.69 -18.06 -8.78
CA SER A 368 -28.04 -17.86 -7.48
C SER A 368 -27.56 -19.18 -6.86
N ASP A 369 -26.62 -19.09 -5.94
CA ASP A 369 -26.41 -20.18 -4.99
C ASP A 369 -27.60 -20.31 -4.01
N TYR A 370 -27.57 -21.32 -3.13
CA TYR A 370 -28.56 -21.51 -2.08
C TYR A 370 -28.59 -20.30 -1.13
N ILE A 371 -29.76 -19.69 -1.02
CA ILE A 371 -30.06 -18.60 -0.09
C ILE A 371 -30.88 -19.18 1.05
N ALA A 372 -30.36 -19.12 2.27
CA ALA A 372 -31.05 -19.59 3.47
C ALA A 372 -32.30 -18.74 3.73
N ILE A 373 -33.40 -19.40 4.07
CA ILE A 373 -34.70 -18.76 4.29
C ILE A 373 -35.45 -19.40 5.47
N ASP A 374 -36.28 -18.59 6.12
CA ASP A 374 -37.25 -18.99 7.14
C ASP A 374 -38.64 -19.06 6.48
N PRO A 375 -39.27 -20.24 6.41
CA PRO A 375 -40.56 -20.43 5.74
C PRO A 375 -41.72 -19.70 6.44
N SER A 376 -41.51 -19.11 7.62
CA SER A 376 -42.48 -18.25 8.30
C SER A 376 -42.43 -16.77 7.89
N LYS A 377 -41.45 -16.37 7.05
CA LYS A 377 -41.21 -14.98 6.64
C LYS A 377 -41.59 -14.75 5.17
N SER A 378 -41.86 -13.49 4.83
CA SER A 378 -42.04 -13.07 3.43
C SER A 378 -40.68 -12.70 2.81
N TYR A 379 -40.58 -12.80 1.48
CA TYR A 379 -39.38 -12.42 0.74
C TYR A 379 -39.75 -11.62 -0.50
N ALA A 380 -38.95 -10.62 -0.84
CA ALA A 380 -39.10 -9.85 -2.08
C ALA A 380 -37.77 -9.76 -2.83
N CYS A 381 -37.83 -9.86 -4.16
CA CYS A 381 -36.71 -9.55 -5.05
C CYS A 381 -36.91 -8.15 -5.64
N ASN A 382 -35.85 -7.34 -5.76
CA ASN A 382 -35.93 -6.03 -6.42
C ASN A 382 -35.82 -6.11 -7.96
N GLN A 383 -35.55 -7.28 -8.53
CA GLN A 383 -35.44 -7.52 -9.97
C GLN A 383 -36.51 -8.50 -10.48
N GLN A 384 -36.82 -8.42 -11.77
CA GLN A 384 -37.60 -9.45 -12.45
C GLN A 384 -36.80 -10.77 -12.50
N TRP A 385 -37.46 -11.89 -12.21
CA TRP A 385 -36.85 -13.21 -12.15
C TRP A 385 -37.72 -14.23 -12.90
N GLN A 386 -37.10 -15.23 -13.51
CA GLN A 386 -37.78 -16.24 -14.31
C GLN A 386 -38.24 -17.44 -13.47
N CYS A 387 -37.41 -17.88 -12.51
CA CYS A 387 -37.72 -19.00 -11.65
C CYS A 387 -37.17 -18.82 -10.23
N VAL A 388 -37.89 -19.30 -9.22
CA VAL A 388 -37.39 -19.50 -7.85
C VAL A 388 -37.64 -20.96 -7.47
N ALA A 389 -36.61 -21.70 -7.08
CA ALA A 389 -36.72 -23.08 -6.58
C ALA A 389 -36.48 -23.15 -5.07
N TYR A 390 -37.13 -24.09 -4.40
CA TYR A 390 -37.12 -24.28 -2.96
C TYR A 390 -36.62 -25.67 -2.59
N TYR A 391 -35.86 -25.74 -1.50
CA TYR A 391 -35.18 -26.95 -1.05
C TYR A 391 -35.26 -27.11 0.47
N ASP A 392 -35.24 -28.34 0.95
CA ASP A 392 -35.26 -28.65 2.39
C ASP A 392 -33.86 -28.51 3.03
N ALA A 393 -33.76 -28.77 4.34
CA ALA A 393 -32.52 -28.65 5.09
C ALA A 393 -31.40 -29.61 4.63
N SER A 394 -31.74 -30.68 3.91
CA SER A 394 -30.79 -31.64 3.32
C SER A 394 -30.36 -31.25 1.90
N GLY A 395 -30.92 -30.18 1.36
CA GLY A 395 -30.71 -29.74 -0.02
C GLY A 395 -31.60 -30.46 -1.04
N ALA A 396 -32.57 -31.26 -0.59
CA ALA A 396 -33.50 -31.95 -1.49
C ALA A 396 -34.54 -30.97 -2.05
N PHE A 397 -34.85 -31.11 -3.34
CA PHE A 397 -35.79 -30.24 -4.04
C PHE A 397 -37.23 -30.44 -3.55
N ILE A 398 -37.92 -29.34 -3.24
CA ILE A 398 -39.32 -29.33 -2.81
C ILE A 398 -40.23 -28.93 -3.98
N SER A 399 -40.04 -27.73 -4.53
CA SER A 399 -40.87 -27.17 -5.60
C SER A 399 -40.21 -25.96 -6.26
N ARG A 400 -40.84 -25.43 -7.33
CA ARG A 400 -40.42 -24.18 -7.97
C ARG A 400 -41.59 -23.31 -8.36
N GLN A 401 -41.37 -22.00 -8.34
CA GLN A 401 -42.23 -20.96 -8.90
C GLN A 401 -41.59 -20.47 -10.20
N ARG A 402 -42.28 -20.50 -11.34
CA ARG A 402 -41.73 -20.13 -12.65
C ARG A 402 -42.70 -19.26 -13.44
N ASP A 403 -42.21 -18.17 -14.04
CA ASP A 403 -42.95 -17.35 -15.00
C ASP A 403 -42.14 -17.18 -16.29
N THR A 404 -42.72 -17.62 -17.41
CA THR A 404 -42.07 -17.53 -18.73
C THR A 404 -42.14 -16.14 -19.36
N ASP A 405 -43.03 -15.25 -18.89
CA ASP A 405 -43.20 -13.89 -19.43
C ASP A 405 -42.62 -12.80 -18.50
N PHE A 406 -41.77 -13.19 -17.56
CA PHE A 406 -41.26 -12.36 -16.46
C PHE A 406 -40.68 -11.00 -16.89
N ALA A 407 -40.05 -10.93 -18.07
CA ALA A 407 -39.46 -9.71 -18.62
C ALA A 407 -40.49 -8.60 -18.91
N THR A 408 -41.78 -8.94 -19.02
CA THR A 408 -42.86 -8.00 -19.39
C THR A 408 -43.88 -7.75 -18.29
N LYS A 409 -43.75 -8.44 -17.14
CA LYS A 409 -44.68 -8.35 -16.02
C LYS A 409 -44.03 -7.63 -14.84
N ALA A 410 -44.87 -7.06 -13.97
CA ALA A 410 -44.40 -6.52 -12.69
C ALA A 410 -43.74 -7.64 -11.86
N ILE A 411 -42.83 -7.27 -10.96
CA ILE A 411 -42.16 -8.21 -10.05
C ILE A 411 -43.21 -9.02 -9.29
N ILE A 412 -43.11 -10.35 -9.38
CA ILE A 412 -44.04 -11.29 -8.76
C ILE A 412 -43.59 -11.58 -7.32
N VAL A 413 -44.55 -11.73 -6.41
CA VAL A 413 -44.32 -12.10 -5.02
C VAL A 413 -43.68 -13.49 -4.92
N ILE A 414 -42.64 -13.63 -4.11
CA ILE A 414 -42.01 -14.92 -3.81
C ILE A 414 -42.89 -15.67 -2.80
N VAL A 415 -43.41 -16.85 -3.18
CA VAL A 415 -44.28 -17.66 -2.33
C VAL A 415 -43.50 -18.85 -1.78
N VAL A 416 -43.09 -18.76 -0.51
CA VAL A 416 -42.28 -19.79 0.14
C VAL A 416 -43.12 -20.99 0.59
N PRO A 417 -42.82 -22.23 0.18
CA PRO A 417 -43.52 -23.43 0.64
C PRO A 417 -43.21 -23.77 2.11
N PRO A 418 -44.14 -24.43 2.82
CA PRO A 418 -43.86 -25.02 4.13
C PRO A 418 -42.68 -25.99 4.01
N THR A 419 -41.76 -26.00 4.99
CA THR A 419 -40.54 -26.83 5.07
C THR A 419 -39.35 -26.42 4.20
N ALA A 420 -39.45 -25.37 3.39
CA ALA A 420 -38.30 -24.83 2.67
C ALA A 420 -37.28 -24.22 3.64
N ALA A 421 -36.02 -24.64 3.52
CA ALA A 421 -34.88 -24.08 4.27
C ALA A 421 -33.97 -23.23 3.37
N TYR A 422 -34.00 -23.48 2.05
CA TYR A 422 -33.23 -22.73 1.08
C TYR A 422 -34.06 -22.39 -0.17
N LEU A 423 -33.71 -21.28 -0.82
CA LEU A 423 -34.17 -20.98 -2.18
C LEU A 423 -33.00 -20.76 -3.14
N ARG A 424 -33.27 -20.85 -4.43
CA ARG A 424 -32.42 -20.36 -5.52
C ARG A 424 -33.24 -19.54 -6.49
N VAL A 425 -32.71 -18.44 -7.01
CA VAL A 425 -33.39 -17.55 -7.96
C VAL A 425 -32.67 -17.53 -9.31
N GLU A 426 -33.44 -17.55 -10.39
CA GLU A 426 -33.00 -17.47 -11.79
C GLU A 426 -33.41 -16.10 -12.35
N LEU A 427 -32.44 -15.30 -12.80
CA LEU A 427 -32.61 -13.91 -13.22
C LEU A 427 -31.70 -13.55 -14.42
N PRO A 428 -31.97 -12.45 -15.15
CA PRO A 428 -31.09 -12.00 -16.23
C PRO A 428 -29.67 -11.69 -15.74
N THR A 429 -28.66 -12.16 -16.45
CA THR A 429 -27.24 -11.94 -16.08
C THR A 429 -26.90 -10.46 -15.91
N ALA A 430 -27.52 -9.59 -16.73
CA ALA A 430 -27.30 -8.14 -16.69
C ALA A 430 -27.73 -7.45 -15.37
N VAL A 431 -28.64 -8.06 -14.60
CA VAL A 431 -29.16 -7.46 -13.36
C VAL A 431 -28.54 -8.07 -12.10
N VAL A 432 -27.70 -9.10 -12.23
CA VAL A 432 -26.99 -9.76 -11.11
C VAL A 432 -26.32 -8.76 -10.17
N PRO A 433 -25.53 -7.76 -10.63
CA PRO A 433 -24.81 -6.86 -9.72
C PRO A 433 -25.73 -5.95 -8.87
N ALA A 434 -27.00 -5.84 -9.25
CA ALA A 434 -28.00 -4.97 -8.64
C ALA A 434 -29.20 -5.74 -8.06
N THR A 435 -29.05 -7.06 -7.88
CA THR A 435 -30.12 -7.90 -7.34
C THR A 435 -30.06 -7.94 -5.81
N GLN A 436 -31.23 -7.80 -5.21
CA GLN A 436 -31.47 -7.90 -3.78
C GLN A 436 -32.63 -8.85 -3.52
N ILE A 437 -32.41 -9.79 -2.60
CA ILE A 437 -33.47 -10.56 -1.97
C ILE A 437 -33.56 -10.12 -0.51
N GLU A 438 -34.72 -9.65 -0.08
CA GLU A 438 -34.95 -9.08 1.23
C GLU A 438 -36.00 -9.88 2.00
N GLN A 439 -35.73 -10.13 3.27
CA GLN A 439 -36.62 -10.87 4.18
C GLN A 439 -37.58 -9.92 4.92
N GLY A 440 -38.79 -10.41 5.22
CA GLY A 440 -39.77 -9.72 6.06
C GLY A 440 -40.56 -8.61 5.35
N VAL A 441 -40.35 -8.44 4.05
CA VAL A 441 -41.03 -7.45 3.22
C VAL A 441 -41.87 -8.11 2.12
N THR A 442 -42.87 -7.40 1.60
CA THR A 442 -43.68 -7.82 0.45
C THR A 442 -43.23 -7.15 -0.85
N VAL A 443 -42.46 -6.07 -0.75
CA VAL A 443 -41.81 -5.33 -1.84
C VAL A 443 -40.41 -4.96 -1.35
N ALA A 444 -39.40 -5.15 -2.19
CA ALA A 444 -38.01 -4.86 -1.82
C ALA A 444 -37.80 -3.35 -1.59
N THR A 445 -37.00 -3.01 -0.59
CA THR A 445 -36.63 -1.63 -0.24
C THR A 445 -35.43 -1.13 -1.07
N GLU A 446 -34.85 0.04 -0.73
CA GLU A 446 -33.70 0.60 -1.47
C GLU A 446 -32.56 -0.44 -1.57
N PHE A 447 -32.01 -0.60 -2.77
CA PHE A 447 -30.95 -1.57 -3.03
C PHE A 447 -29.75 -1.32 -2.11
N GLU A 448 -29.37 -2.34 -1.39
CA GLU A 448 -28.11 -2.41 -0.66
C GLU A 448 -27.25 -3.51 -1.30
N PRO A 449 -25.96 -3.24 -1.59
CA PRO A 449 -25.07 -4.32 -2.02
C PRO A 449 -25.04 -5.41 -0.94
N PHE A 450 -24.77 -6.64 -1.34
CA PHE A 450 -24.59 -7.73 -0.39
C PHE A 450 -23.44 -7.39 0.57
N THR A 451 -23.76 -7.32 1.86
CA THR A 451 -22.82 -7.03 2.96
C THR A 451 -23.01 -8.06 4.08
N LEU A 452 -21.97 -8.23 4.89
CA LEU A 452 -22.05 -8.98 6.15
C LEU A 452 -21.96 -7.99 7.30
N GLU A 453 -22.97 -7.96 8.16
CA GLU A 453 -23.00 -7.15 9.38
C GLU A 453 -22.20 -7.84 10.48
N SER A 454 -21.37 -7.08 11.20
CA SER A 454 -20.65 -7.55 12.40
C SER A 454 -21.62 -7.78 13.56
N PRO A 455 -21.39 -8.77 14.45
CA PRO A 455 -22.18 -8.89 15.67
C PRO A 455 -21.96 -7.72 16.62
N ASP A 456 -22.98 -7.40 17.41
CA ASP A 456 -22.87 -6.48 18.54
C ASP A 456 -21.96 -7.04 19.65
N VAL A 457 -21.80 -8.36 19.72
CA VAL A 457 -21.04 -9.09 20.74
C VAL A 457 -20.22 -10.21 20.11
N ALA A 458 -18.90 -10.17 20.26
CA ALA A 458 -18.00 -11.26 19.88
C ALA A 458 -17.35 -11.84 21.15
N ASN A 459 -17.44 -13.16 21.35
CA ASN A 459 -16.92 -13.86 22.53
C ASN A 459 -17.36 -13.26 23.88
N GLY A 460 -18.63 -12.85 23.99
CA GLY A 460 -19.19 -12.28 25.23
C GLY A 460 -18.74 -10.85 25.55
N SER A 461 -17.99 -10.20 24.66
CA SER A 461 -17.59 -8.79 24.77
C SER A 461 -18.29 -7.95 23.69
N ALA A 462 -18.82 -6.80 24.07
CA ALA A 462 -19.40 -5.86 23.11
C ALA A 462 -18.32 -5.39 22.13
N VAL A 463 -18.61 -5.43 20.84
CA VAL A 463 -17.70 -4.91 19.82
C VAL A 463 -17.68 -3.39 19.92
N GLN A 464 -16.58 -2.82 20.41
CA GLN A 464 -16.40 -1.37 20.55
C GLN A 464 -15.84 -0.82 19.24
N PHE A 465 -16.72 -0.25 18.42
CA PHE A 465 -16.29 0.63 17.34
C PHE A 465 -15.97 2.00 17.95
N GLY A 466 -14.83 2.60 17.60
CA GLY A 466 -14.61 4.01 17.89
C GLY A 466 -15.72 4.83 17.25
N ASP A 467 -16.17 5.90 17.91
CA ASP A 467 -17.15 6.82 17.32
C ASP A 467 -16.69 7.16 15.91
N VAL A 468 -17.54 6.86 14.91
CA VAL A 468 -17.29 7.32 13.54
C VAL A 468 -17.14 8.83 13.65
N PRO A 469 -15.96 9.40 13.31
CA PRO A 469 -15.79 10.83 13.36
C PRO A 469 -16.92 11.45 12.54
N VAL A 470 -17.67 12.39 13.12
CA VAL A 470 -18.67 13.13 12.35
C VAL A 470 -17.90 13.82 11.25
N GLY A 471 -18.01 13.30 10.02
CA GLY A 471 -17.41 13.91 8.84
C GLY A 471 -17.82 15.38 8.78
N ILE A 472 -16.93 16.24 8.27
CA ILE A 472 -17.21 17.67 8.14
C ILE A 472 -18.56 17.91 7.44
N GLU A 473 -18.94 17.06 6.49
CA GLU A 473 -20.24 17.11 5.80
C GLU A 473 -21.48 16.91 6.69
N ASN A 474 -21.34 16.22 7.83
CA ASN A 474 -22.44 15.92 8.77
C ASN A 474 -22.43 16.82 10.02
N SER A 475 -21.47 17.75 10.12
CA SER A 475 -21.28 18.64 11.26
C SER A 475 -22.33 19.76 11.37
N GLY A 476 -23.12 19.99 10.31
CA GLY A 476 -24.01 21.16 10.21
C GLY A 476 -23.29 22.49 10.02
N LEU A 477 -21.95 22.49 9.91
CA LEU A 477 -21.10 23.67 9.72
C LEU A 477 -21.20 24.23 8.29
N PHE A 478 -21.43 23.37 7.30
CA PHE A 478 -21.56 23.74 5.90
C PHE A 478 -22.91 23.30 5.35
N VAL A 479 -23.67 24.23 4.78
CA VAL A 479 -24.97 24.00 4.16
C VAL A 479 -24.91 24.31 2.67
N SER A 480 -25.92 23.86 1.90
CA SER A 480 -26.02 24.20 0.48
C SER A 480 -26.19 25.71 0.30
N GLY A 481 -25.47 26.30 -0.66
CA GLY A 481 -25.75 27.63 -1.21
C GLY A 481 -27.09 27.71 -1.95
N GLU A 482 -27.24 28.67 -2.88
CA GLU A 482 -28.51 28.92 -3.57
C GLU A 482 -28.95 27.73 -4.46
N ASN A 483 -28.00 27.06 -5.10
CA ASN A 483 -28.24 25.82 -5.83
C ASN A 483 -28.16 24.61 -4.87
N LEU A 484 -29.26 23.87 -4.73
CA LEU A 484 -29.39 22.68 -3.90
C LEU A 484 -28.87 21.39 -4.58
N PHE A 485 -28.67 21.41 -5.89
CA PHE A 485 -28.26 20.23 -6.67
C PHE A 485 -26.74 20.16 -6.81
N ASN A 486 -26.10 19.20 -6.14
CA ASN A 486 -24.68 18.94 -6.29
C ASN A 486 -24.42 17.97 -7.45
N LYS A 487 -23.84 18.46 -8.55
CA LYS A 487 -23.50 17.65 -9.73
C LYS A 487 -22.40 16.62 -9.46
N ASN A 488 -21.53 16.85 -8.48
CA ASN A 488 -20.37 16.02 -8.21
C ASN A 488 -20.73 14.75 -7.41
N THR A 489 -21.90 14.71 -6.76
CA THR A 489 -22.38 13.57 -5.96
C THR A 489 -23.40 12.70 -6.69
N VAL A 490 -23.69 13.00 -7.97
CA VAL A 490 -24.68 12.24 -8.73
C VAL A 490 -24.19 10.84 -9.06
N LYS A 491 -25.11 9.89 -9.11
CA LYS A 491 -24.84 8.50 -9.46
C LYS A 491 -25.50 8.17 -10.81
N TYR A 492 -24.91 7.26 -11.57
CA TYR A 492 -25.46 6.80 -12.85
C TYR A 492 -26.71 5.93 -12.60
N GLY A 493 -27.78 6.16 -13.37
CA GLY A 493 -29.08 5.48 -13.24
C GLY A 493 -30.22 6.45 -12.96
N TYR A 494 -31.37 5.92 -12.54
CA TYR A 494 -32.50 6.74 -12.09
C TYR A 494 -33.21 6.15 -10.88
N ILE A 495 -33.86 7.04 -10.12
CA ILE A 495 -34.84 6.65 -9.10
C ILE A 495 -36.21 6.68 -9.76
N ASN A 496 -36.96 5.59 -9.66
CA ASN A 496 -38.30 5.47 -10.25
C ASN A 496 -39.41 6.05 -9.35
N GLU A 497 -40.67 5.93 -9.77
CA GLU A 497 -41.86 6.40 -9.05
C GLU A 497 -42.12 5.71 -7.70
N TYR A 498 -41.40 4.62 -7.40
CA TYR A 498 -41.51 3.87 -6.15
C TYR A 498 -40.32 4.11 -5.20
N GLY A 499 -39.42 5.03 -5.54
CA GLY A 499 -38.24 5.34 -4.73
C GLY A 499 -37.10 4.33 -4.86
N SER A 500 -37.22 3.36 -5.79
CA SER A 500 -36.22 2.33 -6.05
C SER A 500 -35.19 2.83 -7.08
N VAL A 501 -33.93 2.46 -6.86
CA VAL A 501 -32.82 2.76 -7.78
C VAL A 501 -32.78 1.70 -8.89
N PHE A 502 -32.76 2.14 -10.15
CA PHE A 502 -32.64 1.28 -11.33
C PHE A 502 -31.30 1.53 -12.04
N PRO A 503 -30.43 0.49 -12.15
CA PRO A 503 -29.28 0.51 -13.05
C PRO A 503 -29.58 -0.28 -14.33
N ILE A 504 -29.43 0.34 -15.52
CA ILE A 504 -29.33 -0.43 -16.77
C ILE A 504 -28.25 0.18 -17.66
N GLN A 505 -27.25 -0.64 -18.00
CA GLN A 505 -26.44 -0.49 -19.20
C GLN A 505 -27.19 -1.22 -20.34
N GLY A 506 -27.58 -0.50 -21.40
CA GLY A 506 -28.20 -1.09 -22.57
C GLY A 506 -28.22 -0.13 -23.77
N PRO A 507 -28.18 -0.60 -25.03
CA PRO A 507 -27.79 0.21 -26.19
C PRO A 507 -28.86 1.17 -26.72
N SER A 508 -29.93 1.48 -25.97
CA SER A 508 -31.03 2.32 -26.48
C SER A 508 -31.55 3.36 -25.47
N SER A 509 -31.15 4.60 -25.73
CA SER A 509 -31.88 5.88 -25.55
C SER A 509 -32.56 6.19 -24.21
N THR A 510 -31.79 6.45 -23.15
CA THR A 510 -31.85 7.71 -22.36
C THR A 510 -30.98 7.59 -21.09
N ASP A 511 -29.77 8.15 -21.13
CA ASP A 511 -28.87 8.14 -19.99
C ASP A 511 -29.29 9.17 -18.91
N TYR A 512 -29.52 8.71 -17.69
CA TYR A 512 -29.87 9.55 -16.54
C TYR A 512 -28.82 9.45 -15.43
N ASN A 513 -28.81 10.48 -14.60
CA ASN A 513 -28.20 10.48 -13.28
C ASN A 513 -29.26 10.78 -12.24
N TYR A 514 -29.02 10.31 -11.02
CA TYR A 514 -29.80 10.70 -9.86
C TYR A 514 -28.92 11.36 -8.80
N SER A 515 -29.46 12.34 -8.09
CA SER A 515 -28.74 13.05 -7.03
C SER A 515 -28.50 12.17 -5.80
N ASP A 516 -27.58 12.59 -4.94
CA ASP A 516 -27.60 12.18 -3.54
C ASP A 516 -28.85 12.75 -2.82
N TYR A 517 -29.05 12.41 -1.55
CA TYR A 517 -30.10 12.95 -0.70
C TYR A 517 -29.92 14.46 -0.50
N ILE A 518 -30.88 15.24 -1.00
CA ILE A 518 -30.93 16.70 -0.86
C ILE A 518 -31.86 17.04 0.31
N PRO A 519 -31.37 17.70 1.38
CA PRO A 519 -32.22 18.14 2.48
C PRO A 519 -33.31 19.11 2.03
N VAL A 520 -34.55 18.90 2.49
CA VAL A 520 -35.71 19.75 2.17
C VAL A 520 -36.58 19.98 3.39
N THR A 521 -37.29 21.12 3.41
CA THR A 521 -38.25 21.43 4.48
C THR A 521 -39.67 21.16 3.96
N PRO A 522 -40.52 20.45 4.71
CA PRO A 522 -41.93 20.27 4.34
C PRO A 522 -42.62 21.61 4.07
N GLY A 523 -43.35 21.70 2.95
CA GLY A 523 -44.06 22.92 2.54
C GLY A 523 -43.23 23.89 1.70
N ASP A 524 -41.91 23.71 1.59
CA ASP A 524 -41.09 24.53 0.68
C ASP A 524 -41.56 24.37 -0.77
N THR A 525 -41.59 25.49 -1.50
CA THR A 525 -41.73 25.46 -2.96
C THR A 525 -40.34 25.45 -3.57
N LEU A 526 -40.05 24.49 -4.46
CA LEU A 526 -38.77 24.34 -5.14
C LEU A 526 -38.93 24.47 -6.65
N ARG A 527 -37.88 24.92 -7.34
CA ARG A 527 -37.86 25.10 -8.80
C ARG A 527 -36.57 24.55 -9.41
N ALA A 528 -36.71 23.68 -10.42
CA ALA A 528 -35.61 23.18 -11.22
C ALA A 528 -35.40 24.01 -12.50
N GLY A 529 -34.13 24.17 -12.89
CA GLY A 529 -33.69 24.88 -14.10
C GLY A 529 -33.90 24.09 -15.39
N ASN A 530 -34.06 22.78 -15.27
CA ASN A 530 -34.31 21.85 -16.37
C ASN A 530 -35.32 20.78 -15.93
N THR A 531 -35.83 20.01 -16.89
CA THR A 531 -36.78 18.93 -16.62
C THR A 531 -36.14 17.85 -15.75
N LEU A 532 -36.83 17.47 -14.68
CA LEU A 532 -36.51 16.31 -13.85
C LEU A 532 -37.47 15.17 -14.20
N ARG A 533 -36.94 13.98 -14.45
CA ARG A 533 -37.78 12.81 -14.78
C ARG A 533 -38.56 12.33 -13.55
N PHE A 534 -37.89 12.30 -12.40
CA PHE A 534 -38.47 11.90 -11.12
C PHE A 534 -37.94 12.80 -10.01
N VAL A 535 -38.80 13.13 -9.05
CA VAL A 535 -38.45 13.73 -7.76
C VAL A 535 -39.04 12.86 -6.68
N ALA A 536 -38.20 12.12 -5.96
CA ALA A 536 -38.60 11.23 -4.87
C ALA A 536 -38.36 11.91 -3.51
N PHE A 537 -39.31 11.79 -2.59
CA PHE A 537 -39.28 12.37 -1.26
C PHE A 537 -39.16 11.31 -0.18
N TYR A 538 -38.43 11.64 0.88
CA TYR A 538 -38.05 10.72 1.93
C TYR A 538 -38.16 11.36 3.32
N GLY A 539 -38.50 10.54 4.33
CA GLY A 539 -38.58 10.96 5.73
C GLY A 539 -37.22 11.12 6.39
N THR A 540 -37.19 11.45 7.69
CA THR A 540 -35.94 11.59 8.47
C THR A 540 -35.10 10.32 8.51
N SER A 541 -35.74 9.14 8.47
CA SER A 541 -35.09 7.83 8.36
C SER A 541 -34.72 7.43 6.92
N LYS A 542 -34.82 8.37 5.96
CA LYS A 542 -34.68 8.12 4.51
C LYS A 542 -35.68 7.08 3.95
N SER A 543 -36.78 6.81 4.65
CA SER A 543 -37.88 5.99 4.12
C SER A 543 -38.61 6.74 3.02
N PHE A 544 -38.90 6.07 1.90
CA PHE A 544 -39.67 6.65 0.79
C PHE A 544 -41.06 7.10 1.25
N ILE A 545 -41.48 8.29 0.83
CA ILE A 545 -42.79 8.88 1.12
C ILE A 545 -43.64 8.95 -0.14
N SER A 546 -43.12 9.59 -1.19
CA SER A 546 -43.82 9.81 -2.45
C SER A 546 -42.87 10.22 -3.56
N ALA A 547 -43.33 10.20 -4.80
CA ALA A 547 -42.58 10.72 -5.94
C ALA A 547 -43.47 11.55 -6.87
N ILE A 548 -42.86 12.49 -7.59
CA ILE A 548 -43.47 13.26 -8.66
C ILE A 548 -42.73 12.94 -9.96
N THR A 549 -43.46 12.77 -11.06
CA THR A 549 -42.91 12.43 -12.38
C THR A 549 -42.95 13.62 -13.33
N ASN A 550 -41.99 13.70 -14.26
CA ASN A 550 -41.90 14.71 -15.32
C ASN A 550 -42.06 16.17 -14.84
N VAL A 551 -41.23 16.56 -13.88
CA VAL A 551 -41.26 17.88 -13.27
C VAL A 551 -40.62 18.90 -14.21
N THR A 552 -41.44 19.79 -14.76
CA THR A 552 -41.04 20.89 -15.66
C THR A 552 -41.30 22.28 -15.06
N THR A 553 -41.99 22.33 -13.91
CA THR A 553 -42.37 23.55 -13.19
C THR A 553 -41.97 23.48 -11.72
N SER A 554 -42.30 24.51 -10.94
CA SER A 554 -42.09 24.48 -9.49
C SER A 554 -42.99 23.44 -8.83
N PHE A 555 -42.51 22.83 -7.75
CA PHE A 555 -43.22 21.80 -6.99
C PHE A 555 -43.11 22.06 -5.49
N VAL A 556 -44.02 21.49 -4.70
CA VAL A 556 -44.06 21.67 -3.24
C VAL A 556 -43.57 20.41 -2.56
N VAL A 557 -42.71 20.56 -1.55
CA VAL A 557 -42.22 19.47 -0.72
C VAL A 557 -43.37 18.94 0.16
N PRO A 558 -43.71 17.64 0.11
CA PRO A 558 -44.84 17.07 0.83
C PRO A 558 -44.60 17.04 2.35
N ALA A 559 -45.70 16.98 3.11
CA ALA A 559 -45.63 16.85 4.57
C ALA A 559 -44.85 15.59 4.99
N GLY A 560 -43.98 15.72 6.00
CA GLY A 560 -43.15 14.62 6.51
C GLY A 560 -41.86 14.36 5.75
N ALA A 561 -41.61 15.02 4.61
CA ALA A 561 -40.35 14.87 3.87
C ALA A 561 -39.21 15.69 4.48
N ALA A 562 -38.11 15.02 4.82
CA ALA A 562 -36.87 15.65 5.26
C ALA A 562 -35.81 15.68 4.16
N PHE A 563 -35.92 14.79 3.17
CA PHE A 563 -35.00 14.70 2.04
C PHE A 563 -35.75 14.51 0.73
N MET A 564 -35.11 14.89 -0.37
CA MET A 564 -35.53 14.52 -1.72
C MET A 564 -34.34 14.00 -2.53
N ARG A 565 -34.64 13.29 -3.62
CA ARG A 565 -33.67 12.94 -4.66
C ARG A 565 -34.28 13.20 -6.03
N VAL A 566 -33.45 13.63 -6.97
CA VAL A 566 -33.91 14.00 -8.32
C VAL A 566 -33.23 13.15 -9.38
N THR A 567 -33.99 12.73 -10.39
CA THR A 567 -33.49 12.08 -11.61
C THR A 567 -33.42 13.11 -12.72
N VAL A 568 -32.24 13.28 -13.32
CA VAL A 568 -31.94 14.26 -14.37
C VAL A 568 -31.25 13.58 -15.56
N SER A 569 -31.53 14.05 -16.78
CA SER A 569 -30.83 13.58 -17.99
C SER A 569 -29.34 13.96 -17.92
N GLN A 570 -28.45 13.07 -18.37
CA GLN A 570 -26.99 13.30 -18.37
C GLN A 570 -26.59 14.65 -18.99
N GLY A 571 -27.20 15.01 -20.12
CA GLY A 571 -26.91 16.26 -20.81
C GLY A 571 -27.25 17.52 -20.01
N PHE A 572 -28.06 17.41 -18.96
CA PHE A 572 -28.48 18.53 -18.11
C PHE A 572 -27.77 18.55 -16.75
N VAL A 573 -27.01 17.53 -16.36
CA VAL A 573 -26.31 17.46 -15.07
C VAL A 573 -25.42 18.69 -14.83
N ASN A 574 -24.62 19.07 -15.82
CA ASN A 574 -23.71 20.21 -15.70
C ASN A 574 -24.42 21.57 -15.60
N ASN A 575 -25.68 21.64 -16.03
CA ASN A 575 -26.44 22.88 -16.11
C ASN A 575 -27.68 22.91 -15.20
N LEU A 576 -27.88 21.88 -14.37
CA LEU A 576 -29.04 21.81 -13.49
C LEU A 576 -28.82 22.71 -12.28
N GLN A 577 -29.76 23.63 -12.09
CA GLN A 577 -29.90 24.40 -10.86
C GLN A 577 -31.23 24.01 -10.20
N LEU A 578 -31.21 23.78 -8.90
CA LEU A 578 -32.39 23.51 -8.10
C LEU A 578 -32.44 24.51 -6.96
N VAL A 579 -33.48 25.33 -6.88
CA VAL A 579 -33.53 26.45 -5.94
C VAL A 579 -34.79 26.42 -5.09
N ARG A 580 -34.75 27.11 -3.94
CA ARG A 580 -35.95 27.43 -3.15
C ARG A 580 -36.69 28.61 -3.79
N GLY A 581 -38.01 28.51 -3.86
CA GLY A 581 -38.91 29.49 -4.46
C GLY A 581 -39.51 29.04 -5.78
N ALA A 582 -40.47 29.82 -6.29
CA ALA A 582 -41.19 29.53 -7.53
C ALA A 582 -40.43 29.96 -8.80
N TYR A 583 -39.36 30.75 -8.66
CA TYR A 583 -38.63 31.40 -9.75
C TYR A 583 -37.17 30.97 -9.78
N LEU A 584 -36.58 30.95 -10.98
CA LEU A 584 -35.17 30.67 -11.17
C LEU A 584 -34.35 31.98 -11.12
N PRO A 585 -33.40 32.11 -10.18
CA PRO A 585 -32.42 33.18 -10.19
C PRO A 585 -31.37 32.93 -11.30
N THR A 586 -30.39 33.83 -11.41
CA THR A 586 -29.23 33.59 -12.28
C THR A 586 -28.54 32.28 -11.89
N ARG A 587 -28.13 31.49 -12.88
CA ARG A 587 -27.48 30.19 -12.64
C ARG A 587 -26.24 30.35 -11.76
N GLN A 588 -26.21 29.60 -10.68
CA GLN A 588 -25.02 29.39 -9.84
C GLN A 588 -24.71 27.90 -9.74
N ASP A 589 -23.41 27.57 -9.68
CA ASP A 589 -22.97 26.21 -9.33
C ASP A 589 -23.25 25.92 -7.84
N TYR A 590 -23.38 24.63 -7.52
CA TYR A 590 -23.49 24.20 -6.13
C TYR A 590 -22.24 24.61 -5.35
N THR A 591 -22.44 25.24 -4.20
CA THR A 591 -21.37 25.63 -3.29
C THR A 591 -21.77 25.26 -1.87
N HIS A 592 -20.79 24.88 -1.05
CA HIS A 592 -20.97 24.81 0.39
C HIS A 592 -20.75 26.20 0.97
N VAL A 593 -21.75 26.70 1.70
CA VAL A 593 -21.64 27.96 2.44
C VAL A 593 -21.60 27.64 3.93
N MET A 594 -20.79 28.38 4.67
CA MET A 594 -20.72 28.20 6.11
C MET A 594 -22.05 28.60 6.74
N ALA A 595 -22.60 27.71 7.57
CA ALA A 595 -23.83 27.97 8.30
C ALA A 595 -23.60 29.08 9.34
N PRO A 596 -24.50 30.07 9.46
CA PRO A 596 -24.39 31.12 10.47
C PRO A 596 -24.59 30.58 11.90
N THR A 597 -25.29 29.46 12.04
CA THR A 597 -25.51 28.71 13.28
C THR A 597 -25.58 27.22 12.96
N LEU A 598 -25.25 26.37 13.93
CA LEU A 598 -25.52 24.94 13.87
C LEU A 598 -27.05 24.67 13.83
N PRO A 599 -27.50 23.46 13.45
CA PRO A 599 -28.92 23.12 13.34
C PRO A 599 -29.75 23.33 14.62
N ASP A 600 -29.11 23.34 15.79
CA ASP A 600 -29.72 23.61 17.10
C ASP A 600 -29.77 25.10 17.47
N GLY A 601 -29.34 25.99 16.55
CA GLY A 601 -29.28 27.43 16.75
C GLY A 601 -28.00 27.93 17.43
N THR A 602 -27.05 27.04 17.75
CA THR A 602 -25.80 27.42 18.42
C THR A 602 -24.88 28.17 17.46
N PRO A 603 -24.31 29.33 17.84
CA PRO A 603 -23.30 29.99 17.02
C PRO A 603 -22.05 29.12 16.85
N VAL A 604 -21.51 29.08 15.63
CA VAL A 604 -20.26 28.36 15.34
C VAL A 604 -19.08 29.06 16.03
N ARG A 605 -18.40 28.36 16.95
CA ARG A 605 -17.27 28.88 17.74
C ARG A 605 -16.11 27.91 17.76
N VAL A 606 -14.89 28.44 17.76
CA VAL A 606 -13.66 27.70 18.06
C VAL A 606 -13.24 28.04 19.50
N PRO A 607 -13.15 27.05 20.39
CA PRO A 607 -12.59 27.24 21.73
C PRO A 607 -11.23 27.93 21.67
N GLY A 608 -11.05 28.98 22.48
CA GLY A 608 -9.85 29.84 22.41
C GLY A 608 -8.56 29.18 22.91
N ASP A 609 -8.65 28.02 23.56
CA ASP A 609 -7.52 27.19 24.00
C ASP A 609 -6.93 26.32 22.90
N ILE A 610 -7.68 26.06 21.82
CA ILE A 610 -7.23 25.25 20.69
C ILE A 610 -6.32 26.06 19.75
N ILE A 611 -6.42 27.40 19.75
CA ILE A 611 -5.65 28.27 18.85
C ILE A 611 -4.55 28.99 19.63
N LEU A 612 -3.31 28.57 19.45
CA LEU A 612 -2.11 29.29 19.88
C LEU A 612 -1.69 30.29 18.79
N THR A 613 -2.30 31.47 18.77
CA THR A 613 -2.07 32.52 17.74
C THR A 613 -0.60 32.87 17.55
N ASP A 614 0.21 32.78 18.60
CA ASP A 614 1.63 33.16 18.59
C ASP A 614 2.53 32.12 17.91
N SER A 615 2.00 30.93 17.61
CA SER A 615 2.72 29.83 16.95
C SER A 615 2.39 29.66 15.46
N LEU A 616 1.48 30.49 14.95
CA LEU A 616 1.04 30.47 13.56
C LEU A 616 1.81 31.51 12.75
N SER A 617 2.25 31.14 11.55
CA SER A 617 2.93 32.04 10.61
C SER A 617 2.00 33.08 9.95
N LEU A 618 0.68 32.99 10.19
CA LEU A 618 -0.38 33.87 9.71
C LEU A 618 -1.30 34.32 10.85
N ASP A 619 -1.57 35.62 10.96
CA ASP A 619 -2.53 36.21 11.92
C ASP A 619 -3.95 36.14 11.35
N PHE A 620 -4.66 35.05 11.66
CA PHE A 620 -6.03 34.79 11.19
C PHE A 620 -7.07 35.82 11.69
N VAL A 621 -6.76 36.59 12.74
CA VAL A 621 -7.64 37.63 13.28
C VAL A 621 -7.48 38.93 12.50
N GLN A 622 -6.25 39.33 12.17
CA GLN A 622 -6.00 40.50 11.31
C GLN A 622 -6.45 40.30 9.86
N GLN A 623 -6.42 39.06 9.37
CA GLN A 623 -6.90 38.71 8.03
C GLN A 623 -8.43 38.53 7.97
N GLY A 624 -9.14 38.72 9.10
CA GLY A 624 -10.60 38.71 9.15
C GLY A 624 -11.26 37.33 9.07
N LEU A 625 -10.48 36.25 9.17
CA LEU A 625 -10.99 34.86 9.09
C LEU A 625 -11.56 34.37 10.43
N LEU A 626 -11.09 34.92 11.55
CA LEU A 626 -11.61 34.68 12.89
C LEU A 626 -11.93 36.01 13.56
N VAL A 627 -13.11 36.12 14.16
CA VAL A 627 -13.51 37.29 14.96
C VAL A 627 -13.51 36.90 16.43
N PRO A 628 -12.92 37.70 17.34
CA PRO A 628 -13.06 37.47 18.76
C PRO A 628 -14.54 37.39 19.14
N GLY A 629 -14.89 36.39 19.94
CA GLY A 629 -16.21 36.28 20.52
C GLY A 629 -16.49 37.44 21.49
N LEU A 630 -17.62 37.36 22.18
CA LEU A 630 -18.07 38.43 23.07
C LEU A 630 -17.04 38.81 24.14
N ASN A 631 -16.36 37.80 24.71
CA ASN A 631 -15.29 38.00 25.67
C ASN A 631 -13.94 38.16 24.96
N LEU A 632 -13.31 39.32 25.14
CA LEU A 632 -12.01 39.71 24.58
C LEU A 632 -10.82 39.34 25.49
N TYR A 633 -11.07 38.93 26.73
CA TYR A 633 -10.04 38.52 27.68
C TYR A 633 -9.66 37.05 27.48
N ASN A 634 -8.46 36.80 26.95
CA ASN A 634 -7.96 35.44 26.77
C ASN A 634 -7.29 34.92 28.06
N ARG A 635 -7.99 34.06 28.81
CA ARG A 635 -7.45 33.44 30.03
C ARG A 635 -6.28 32.49 29.80
N HIS A 636 -6.05 32.04 28.57
CA HIS A 636 -5.02 31.05 28.25
C HIS A 636 -3.65 31.68 28.00
N THR A 637 -3.58 33.02 27.82
CA THR A 637 -2.32 33.75 27.58
C THR A 637 -1.87 34.62 28.76
N ILE A 638 -2.57 34.53 29.89
CA ILE A 638 -2.28 35.33 31.09
C ILE A 638 -0.99 34.88 31.75
N LYS A 639 -0.30 35.82 32.41
CA LYS A 639 0.98 35.57 33.10
C LYS A 639 0.86 35.93 34.57
N ALA A 640 1.52 35.14 35.44
CA ALA A 640 1.54 35.37 36.88
C ALA A 640 2.28 36.68 37.20
N GLY A 641 1.61 37.57 37.93
CA GLY A 641 2.09 38.90 38.24
C GLY A 641 0.99 39.96 38.16
N TYR A 642 1.38 41.22 38.23
CA TYR A 642 0.50 42.34 37.94
C TYR A 642 1.24 43.46 37.19
N ILE A 643 0.46 44.34 36.57
CA ILE A 643 0.95 45.59 36.00
C ILE A 643 0.54 46.71 36.94
N ASP A 644 1.48 47.51 37.42
CA ASP A 644 1.18 48.61 38.35
C ASP A 644 0.64 49.86 37.64
N GLU A 645 0.36 50.90 38.42
CA GLU A 645 -0.20 52.17 37.94
C GLU A 645 0.69 52.90 36.92
N PHE A 646 1.99 52.59 36.87
CA PHE A 646 2.97 53.17 35.96
C PHE A 646 3.22 52.28 34.73
N GLY A 647 2.50 51.17 34.58
CA GLY A 647 2.69 50.25 33.46
C GLY A 647 3.87 49.30 33.64
N VAL A 648 4.46 49.23 34.84
CA VAL A 648 5.59 48.34 35.14
C VAL A 648 5.07 46.95 35.47
N ILE A 649 5.69 45.94 34.86
CA ILE A 649 5.34 44.53 35.07
C ILE A 649 6.08 44.01 36.31
N HIS A 650 5.34 43.45 37.26
CA HIS A 650 5.85 42.75 38.43
C HIS A 650 5.61 41.24 38.27
N PRO A 651 6.53 40.49 37.63
CA PRO A 651 6.34 39.08 37.34
C PRO A 651 6.49 38.20 38.60
N GLY A 652 5.86 37.02 38.59
CA GLY A 652 6.08 35.99 39.61
C GLY A 652 5.23 36.13 40.88
N VAL A 653 4.38 37.15 40.99
CA VAL A 653 3.37 37.25 42.06
C VAL A 653 2.20 36.33 41.76
N THR A 654 1.87 35.42 42.69
CA THR A 654 0.84 34.38 42.49
C THR A 654 -0.59 34.82 42.83
N THR A 655 -0.74 35.99 43.45
CA THR A 655 -2.05 36.55 43.83
C THR A 655 -2.82 37.13 42.64
N TYR A 656 -2.12 37.47 41.57
CA TYR A 656 -2.68 38.14 40.41
C TYR A 656 -2.20 37.49 39.12
N PHE A 657 -3.02 37.66 38.09
CA PHE A 657 -2.64 37.47 36.70
C PHE A 657 -2.80 38.79 35.95
N TYR A 658 -1.92 39.02 34.99
CA TYR A 658 -2.10 40.06 33.99
C TYR A 658 -2.28 39.46 32.60
N SER A 659 -3.18 40.06 31.81
CA SER A 659 -3.44 39.62 30.44
C SER A 659 -2.28 39.95 29.49
N ASP A 660 -2.30 39.32 28.32
CA ASP A 660 -1.58 39.87 27.17
C ASP A 660 -2.23 41.19 26.67
N TYR A 661 -1.66 41.81 25.65
CA TYR A 661 -2.23 42.96 24.95
C TYR A 661 -3.55 42.60 24.28
N ILE A 662 -4.65 43.09 24.83
CA ILE A 662 -5.99 42.90 24.28
C ILE A 662 -6.26 44.05 23.30
N PRO A 663 -6.49 43.77 22.01
CA PRO A 663 -6.75 44.81 21.03
C PRO A 663 -8.08 45.52 21.31
N VAL A 664 -8.07 46.85 21.21
CA VAL A 664 -9.23 47.71 21.39
C VAL A 664 -9.33 48.78 20.30
N THR A 665 -10.54 49.27 20.06
CA THR A 665 -10.77 50.41 19.17
C THR A 665 -10.52 51.71 19.96
N PRO A 666 -9.82 52.71 19.39
CA PRO A 666 -9.70 54.03 20.01
C PRO A 666 -11.06 54.69 20.28
N SER A 667 -11.12 55.59 21.26
CA SER A 667 -12.33 56.37 21.62
C SER A 667 -13.60 55.52 21.85
N THR A 668 -13.45 54.31 22.40
CA THR A 668 -14.51 53.31 22.53
C THR A 668 -14.64 52.84 23.97
N VAL A 669 -15.88 52.58 24.42
CA VAL A 669 -16.17 52.08 25.76
C VAL A 669 -16.09 50.55 25.79
N TYR A 670 -15.40 50.02 26.80
CA TYR A 670 -15.32 48.60 27.13
C TYR A 670 -15.75 48.38 28.58
N THR A 671 -16.43 47.26 28.84
CA THR A 671 -16.95 46.90 30.16
C THR A 671 -16.41 45.54 30.58
N LEU A 672 -16.21 45.35 31.88
CA LEU A 672 -15.82 44.09 32.50
C LEU A 672 -16.97 43.58 33.38
N ASN A 673 -17.25 42.28 33.34
CA ASN A 673 -18.26 41.66 34.21
C ASN A 673 -17.81 41.57 35.67
N LEU A 674 -16.49 41.53 35.90
CA LEU A 674 -15.84 41.52 37.20
C LEU A 674 -14.88 42.70 37.28
N GLY A 675 -14.75 43.29 38.45
CA GLY A 675 -13.89 44.45 38.60
C GLY A 675 -12.40 44.10 38.62
N ALA A 676 -11.60 44.86 37.87
CA ALA A 676 -10.15 44.72 37.77
C ALA A 676 -9.41 45.59 38.80
N ARG A 677 -8.17 45.20 39.15
CA ARG A 677 -7.30 45.99 40.04
C ARG A 677 -6.58 47.11 39.28
N PHE A 678 -6.01 46.73 38.14
CA PHE A 678 -5.31 47.63 37.23
C PHE A 678 -5.75 47.34 35.81
N LEU A 679 -5.95 48.40 35.03
CA LEU A 679 -6.22 48.31 33.60
C LEU A 679 -5.28 49.29 32.89
N GLY A 680 -4.24 48.77 32.24
CA GLY A 680 -3.29 49.57 31.48
C GLY A 680 -3.76 49.80 30.04
N LEU A 681 -3.59 51.02 29.53
CA LEU A 681 -3.91 51.43 28.17
C LEU A 681 -2.60 51.68 27.40
N TYR A 682 -2.56 51.24 26.15
CA TYR A 682 -1.35 51.22 25.34
C TYR A 682 -1.61 51.67 23.89
N ALA A 683 -0.62 52.38 23.34
CA ALA A 683 -0.64 52.87 21.97
C ALA A 683 -0.39 51.74 20.96
N LYS A 684 -0.53 52.06 19.67
CA LYS A 684 -0.34 51.09 18.56
C LYS A 684 1.03 50.40 18.56
N ASN A 685 2.08 51.11 18.98
CA ASN A 685 3.44 50.57 19.15
C ASN A 685 3.66 49.85 20.50
N LYS A 686 2.57 49.57 21.23
CA LYS A 686 2.57 49.00 22.60
C LYS A 686 3.25 49.88 23.66
N ALA A 687 3.47 51.17 23.39
CA ALA A 687 3.90 52.12 24.41
C ALA A 687 2.78 52.34 25.44
N PHE A 688 3.14 52.38 26.72
CA PHE A 688 2.20 52.66 27.80
C PHE A 688 1.68 54.10 27.71
N ILE A 689 0.36 54.28 27.82
CA ILE A 689 -0.30 55.59 27.83
C ILE A 689 -0.62 55.99 29.27
N ARG A 690 -1.47 55.20 29.93
CA ARG A 690 -1.91 55.39 31.32
C ARG A 690 -2.54 54.11 31.84
N SER A 691 -2.87 54.09 33.13
CA SER A 691 -3.67 53.01 33.72
C SER A 691 -4.87 53.55 34.48
N LEU A 692 -5.86 52.70 34.69
CA LEU A 692 -6.82 52.83 35.78
C LEU A 692 -6.34 51.93 36.92
N ALA A 693 -6.39 52.43 38.15
CA ALA A 693 -5.97 51.71 39.34
C ALA A 693 -7.03 51.83 40.44
N ASP A 694 -7.44 50.70 41.01
CA ASP A 694 -8.36 50.66 42.14
C ASP A 694 -7.96 49.55 43.12
N SER A 695 -7.72 49.94 44.37
CA SER A 695 -7.26 49.01 45.42
C SER A 695 -8.31 47.97 45.81
N PHE A 696 -9.59 48.23 45.51
CA PHE A 696 -10.73 47.39 45.86
C PHE A 696 -11.26 46.56 44.68
N HIS A 697 -10.62 46.64 43.51
CA HIS A 697 -10.99 45.90 42.30
C HIS A 697 -12.35 46.32 41.75
N ASN A 698 -12.66 47.62 41.74
CA ASN A 698 -13.92 48.16 41.26
C ASN A 698 -13.89 48.64 39.79
N ILE A 699 -12.80 48.42 39.06
CA ILE A 699 -12.72 48.85 37.65
C ILE A 699 -13.56 47.92 36.79
N THR A 700 -14.77 48.36 36.47
CA THR A 700 -15.73 47.60 35.65
C THR A 700 -15.92 48.20 34.26
N SER A 701 -15.34 49.36 33.95
CA SER A 701 -15.39 49.93 32.61
C SER A 701 -14.20 50.84 32.31
N VAL A 702 -13.93 51.06 31.03
CA VAL A 702 -12.93 51.99 30.53
C VAL A 702 -13.37 52.58 29.20
N THR A 703 -13.18 53.89 29.03
CA THR A 703 -13.19 54.53 27.71
C THR A 703 -11.74 54.62 27.23
N THR A 704 -11.46 54.04 26.08
CA THR A 704 -10.12 54.08 25.46
C THR A 704 -9.83 55.47 24.92
N ASP A 705 -8.57 55.91 25.03
CA ASP A 705 -8.11 57.19 24.49
C ASP A 705 -8.08 57.17 22.94
N SER A 706 -7.92 58.33 22.30
CA SER A 706 -7.92 58.44 20.84
C SER A 706 -6.72 57.78 20.16
N ASP A 707 -5.67 57.47 20.92
CA ASP A 707 -4.45 56.80 20.52
C ASP A 707 -4.26 55.43 21.20
N CYS A 708 -5.27 54.94 21.93
CA CYS A 708 -5.23 53.64 22.60
C CYS A 708 -5.71 52.51 21.67
N TYR A 709 -4.81 51.56 21.38
CA TYR A 709 -5.07 50.40 20.52
C TYR A 709 -5.02 49.07 21.27
N TYR A 710 -4.47 49.04 22.50
CA TYR A 710 -4.45 47.84 23.33
C TYR A 710 -4.74 48.17 24.79
N ILE A 711 -5.35 47.22 25.50
CA ILE A 711 -5.46 47.25 26.96
C ILE A 711 -4.87 45.99 27.57
N ARG A 712 -4.47 46.07 28.84
CA ARG A 712 -4.06 44.92 29.63
C ARG A 712 -4.71 44.97 30.99
N VAL A 713 -5.27 43.85 31.42
CA VAL A 713 -6.05 43.77 32.66
C VAL A 713 -5.28 42.96 33.70
N THR A 714 -5.20 43.48 34.92
CA THR A 714 -4.76 42.74 36.11
C THR A 714 -5.97 42.31 36.93
N ILE A 715 -6.07 41.00 37.19
CA ILE A 715 -7.17 40.37 37.93
C ILE A 715 -6.63 39.40 38.99
N LYS A 716 -7.41 39.15 40.04
CA LYS A 716 -7.06 38.14 41.06
C LYS A 716 -7.09 36.75 40.46
N THR A 717 -6.18 35.89 40.91
CA THR A 717 -6.10 34.46 40.57
C THR A 717 -7.44 33.74 40.76
N ALA A 718 -8.19 34.05 41.82
CA ALA A 718 -9.49 33.42 42.09
C ALA A 718 -10.61 33.85 41.14
N SER A 719 -10.44 34.94 40.39
CA SER A 719 -11.45 35.53 39.52
C SER A 719 -11.05 35.51 38.04
N SER A 720 -9.85 35.03 37.73
CA SER A 720 -9.30 35.05 36.37
C SER A 720 -9.98 34.08 35.41
N ALA A 721 -10.66 33.04 35.92
CA ALA A 721 -11.38 32.07 35.09
C ALA A 721 -12.70 32.63 34.54
N ASP A 722 -13.30 33.58 35.25
CA ASP A 722 -14.65 34.10 35.02
C ASP A 722 -14.66 35.56 34.54
N LEU A 723 -13.48 36.13 34.26
CA LEU A 723 -13.36 37.49 33.75
C LEU A 723 -13.79 37.55 32.29
N GLN A 724 -14.67 38.50 32.00
CA GLN A 724 -15.08 38.91 30.68
C GLN A 724 -14.82 40.40 30.51
N LEU A 725 -14.19 40.72 29.38
CA LEU A 725 -14.05 42.08 28.87
C LEU A 725 -14.77 42.14 27.53
N GLU A 726 -15.67 43.09 27.35
CA GLU A 726 -16.44 43.22 26.10
C GLU A 726 -16.60 44.68 25.68
N LYS A 727 -16.83 44.90 24.39
CA LYS A 727 -17.09 46.22 23.83
C LYS A 727 -18.53 46.64 24.16
N GLY A 728 -18.71 47.84 24.71
CA GLY A 728 -20.01 48.38 25.09
C GLY A 728 -20.00 48.98 26.49
N SER A 729 -21.14 49.57 26.87
CA SER A 729 -21.32 50.29 28.14
C SER A 729 -21.96 49.45 29.27
N THR A 730 -22.33 48.21 28.99
CA THR A 730 -23.06 47.34 29.93
C THR A 730 -22.51 45.92 29.83
N ALA A 731 -22.27 45.28 30.98
CA ALA A 731 -21.82 43.89 31.04
C ALA A 731 -22.96 42.92 30.73
N THR A 732 -22.68 41.88 29.95
CA THR A 732 -23.60 40.79 29.63
C THR A 732 -23.34 39.56 30.51
N ALA A 733 -24.15 38.51 30.34
CA ALA A 733 -23.91 37.23 31.00
C ALA A 733 -22.56 36.64 30.56
N PHE A 734 -21.85 35.99 31.50
CA PHE A 734 -20.52 35.46 31.24
C PHE A 734 -20.49 34.50 30.05
N SER A 735 -19.52 34.71 29.16
CA SER A 735 -19.16 33.87 28.04
C SER A 735 -17.65 33.63 28.09
N SER A 736 -17.24 32.38 27.87
CA SER A 736 -15.82 32.04 27.75
C SER A 736 -15.20 32.72 26.53
N PHE A 737 -13.89 32.99 26.61
CA PHE A 737 -13.12 33.45 25.45
C PHE A 737 -13.16 32.38 24.36
N ALA A 738 -13.59 32.78 23.16
CA ALA A 738 -13.67 31.93 21.99
C ALA A 738 -13.52 32.79 20.73
N TYR A 739 -13.12 32.19 19.62
CA TYR A 739 -13.22 32.82 18.32
C TYR A 739 -14.52 32.38 17.63
N SER A 740 -15.12 33.25 16.84
CA SER A 740 -16.19 32.92 15.91
C SER A 740 -15.62 32.87 14.49
N LEU A 741 -16.08 31.89 13.71
CA LEU A 741 -15.84 31.86 12.28
C LEU A 741 -16.75 32.90 11.60
N ILE A 742 -16.26 33.59 10.57
CA ILE A 742 -17.11 34.45 9.75
C ILE A 742 -17.97 33.59 8.83
N SER A 743 -19.30 33.68 8.95
CA SER A 743 -20.23 33.03 8.01
C SER A 743 -20.63 33.95 6.84
N GLN A 744 -20.35 35.26 6.95
CA GLN A 744 -20.59 36.28 5.91
C GLN A 744 -19.45 37.32 5.93
N LEU A 745 -19.11 37.85 4.75
CA LEU A 745 -18.27 39.03 4.56
C LEU A 745 -19.01 40.31 5.02
N PRO A 746 -18.30 41.43 5.25
CA PRO A 746 -18.92 42.69 5.71
C PRO A 746 -20.03 43.26 4.80
N ASP A 747 -20.09 42.85 3.53
CA ASP A 747 -21.11 43.22 2.55
C ASP A 747 -22.33 42.27 2.54
N GLY A 748 -22.35 41.28 3.43
CA GLY A 748 -23.42 40.28 3.55
C GLY A 748 -23.22 39.04 2.67
N THR A 749 -22.16 38.98 1.87
CA THR A 749 -21.84 37.82 1.04
C THR A 749 -21.51 36.60 1.91
N PRO A 750 -22.16 35.43 1.75
CA PRO A 750 -21.81 34.23 2.50
C PRO A 750 -20.35 33.81 2.30
N VAL A 751 -19.71 33.34 3.38
CA VAL A 751 -18.37 32.76 3.30
C VAL A 751 -18.50 31.34 2.76
N ASN A 752 -17.98 31.14 1.56
CA ASN A 752 -17.91 29.82 0.94
C ASN A 752 -16.93 28.96 1.73
N GLY A 753 -17.38 27.79 2.17
CA GLY A 753 -16.63 26.85 3.00
C GLY A 753 -15.52 26.08 2.28
N GLY A 754 -14.99 26.66 1.21
CA GLY A 754 -14.50 25.86 0.08
C GLY A 754 -15.65 25.08 -0.56
N ALA A 755 -15.46 24.63 -1.79
CA ALA A 755 -16.22 23.47 -2.23
C ALA A 755 -16.01 22.34 -1.19
N SER A 756 -16.93 21.37 -1.12
CA SER A 756 -16.55 20.03 -0.69
C SER A 756 -15.20 19.76 -1.34
N SER A 757 -14.19 19.38 -0.56
CA SER A 757 -12.93 18.93 -1.10
C SER A 757 -13.22 17.79 -2.07
N ASP A 758 -13.35 18.16 -3.34
CA ASP A 758 -13.36 17.37 -4.56
C ASP A 758 -13.58 18.23 -5.83
N ASP A 759 -13.70 19.55 -5.69
CA ASP A 759 -13.08 20.46 -6.67
C ASP A 759 -11.56 20.60 -6.38
N GLY A 760 -10.85 19.48 -6.29
CA GLY A 760 -10.07 19.14 -7.48
C GLY A 760 -8.98 20.10 -7.95
N VAL A 761 -8.36 20.87 -7.07
CA VAL A 761 -7.06 21.48 -7.37
C VAL A 761 -6.01 20.41 -7.16
N VAL A 762 -5.52 19.87 -8.26
CA VAL A 762 -4.34 19.00 -8.28
C VAL A 762 -3.18 19.82 -7.72
N PRO A 763 -2.56 19.43 -6.59
CA PRO A 763 -1.48 20.21 -6.00
C PRO A 763 -0.25 20.21 -6.91
N ASP A 764 0.65 21.17 -6.71
CA ASP A 764 1.90 21.22 -7.47
C ASP A 764 2.79 20.01 -7.18
N SER A 765 2.70 19.45 -5.98
CA SER A 765 3.35 18.20 -5.63
C SER A 765 2.60 17.50 -4.49
N TYR A 766 2.82 16.19 -4.37
CA TYR A 766 2.33 15.38 -3.27
C TYR A 766 3.33 14.27 -2.97
N GLY A 767 3.50 13.97 -1.69
CA GLY A 767 4.23 12.78 -1.27
C GLY A 767 5.73 12.76 -1.55
N LEU A 768 6.38 13.93 -1.65
CA LEU A 768 7.82 14.01 -1.90
C LEU A 768 8.63 13.37 -0.76
N GLU A 769 8.12 13.38 0.46
CA GLU A 769 8.71 12.68 1.62
C GLU A 769 8.72 11.15 1.48
N ARG A 770 7.99 10.60 0.48
CA ARG A 770 7.98 9.17 0.15
C ARG A 770 9.18 8.74 -0.68
N LEU A 771 9.99 9.68 -1.18
CA LEU A 771 11.23 9.42 -1.90
C LEU A 771 12.37 9.03 -0.94
N ARG A 772 12.11 8.02 -0.11
CA ARG A 772 12.94 7.67 1.06
C ARG A 772 14.30 7.11 0.67
N GLU A 773 14.32 6.19 -0.29
CA GLU A 773 15.56 5.57 -0.79
C GLU A 773 16.39 6.59 -1.58
N THR A 774 15.72 7.49 -2.28
CA THR A 774 16.31 8.61 -3.00
C THR A 774 17.02 9.56 -2.03
N HIS A 775 16.30 10.07 -1.02
CA HIS A 775 16.87 10.98 -0.03
C HIS A 775 18.00 10.32 0.75
N MET A 776 17.83 9.07 1.20
CA MET A 776 18.88 8.33 1.90
C MET A 776 20.16 8.17 1.04
N CYS A 777 20.02 7.77 -0.23
CA CYS A 777 21.16 7.60 -1.12
C CYS A 777 21.90 8.92 -1.37
N LEU A 778 21.15 9.98 -1.67
CA LEU A 778 21.72 11.30 -1.95
C LEU A 778 22.35 11.93 -0.71
N ASP A 779 21.71 11.80 0.45
CA ASP A 779 22.27 12.25 1.73
C ASP A 779 23.56 11.49 2.04
N LYS A 780 23.56 10.16 1.90
CA LYS A 780 24.77 9.36 2.13
C LYS A 780 25.91 9.76 1.20
N LEU A 781 25.64 10.08 -0.07
CA LEU A 781 26.63 10.63 -0.99
C LEU A 781 27.16 12.00 -0.52
N SER A 782 26.30 12.85 0.03
CA SER A 782 26.69 14.17 0.55
C SER A 782 27.68 14.09 1.73
N TYR A 783 27.61 13.01 2.52
CA TYR A 783 28.56 12.71 3.59
C TYR A 783 29.80 11.93 3.12
N GLY A 784 29.99 11.76 1.81
CA GLY A 784 31.10 10.98 1.26
C GLY A 784 30.96 9.46 1.46
N GLY A 785 29.76 8.98 1.78
CA GLY A 785 29.49 7.56 1.99
C GLY A 785 29.49 6.76 0.69
N SER A 786 29.89 5.50 0.77
CA SER A 786 29.89 4.59 -0.37
C SER A 786 28.48 4.07 -0.68
N VAL A 787 27.83 4.66 -1.68
CA VAL A 787 26.55 4.21 -2.24
C VAL A 787 26.45 4.62 -3.72
N GLN A 788 25.64 3.91 -4.49
CA GLN A 788 25.32 4.27 -5.86
C GLN A 788 23.85 4.69 -5.91
N PHE A 789 23.57 5.88 -6.44
CA PHE A 789 22.22 6.35 -6.74
C PHE A 789 21.92 6.10 -8.22
N SER A 790 21.03 5.16 -8.49
CA SER A 790 20.56 4.80 -9.83
C SER A 790 19.17 5.38 -10.09
N TRP A 791 19.05 6.21 -11.14
CA TRP A 791 17.80 6.87 -11.51
C TRP A 791 17.34 6.45 -12.90
N ALA A 792 16.20 5.76 -12.98
CA ALA A 792 15.53 5.42 -14.25
C ALA A 792 14.48 6.48 -14.61
N MET A 793 14.66 7.13 -15.77
CA MET A 793 13.73 8.14 -16.29
C MET A 793 12.90 7.55 -17.44
N ILE A 794 11.64 7.22 -17.16
CA ILE A 794 10.67 6.77 -18.16
C ILE A 794 9.90 7.98 -18.72
N GLY A 795 9.80 8.08 -20.04
CA GLY A 795 8.92 9.07 -20.65
C GLY A 795 8.96 9.12 -22.16
N ASP A 796 8.48 10.23 -22.71
CA ASP A 796 8.28 10.38 -24.15
C ASP A 796 9.40 11.18 -24.85
N SER A 797 9.07 12.01 -25.85
CA SER A 797 10.02 12.88 -26.56
C SER A 797 10.70 13.90 -25.65
N TYR A 798 10.11 14.24 -24.50
CA TYR A 798 10.73 15.11 -23.49
C TYR A 798 11.93 14.42 -22.87
N THR A 799 11.78 13.12 -22.60
CA THR A 799 12.82 12.28 -21.98
C THR A 799 13.82 11.80 -23.02
N ARG A 800 13.38 11.50 -24.25
CA ARG A 800 14.25 11.00 -25.31
C ARG A 800 15.37 11.98 -25.62
N TRP A 801 15.03 13.24 -25.91
CA TRP A 801 16.04 14.25 -26.22
C TRP A 801 16.65 14.79 -24.93
N GLN A 802 17.81 14.27 -24.59
CA GLN A 802 18.50 14.44 -23.33
C GLN A 802 18.69 15.91 -22.92
N GLU A 803 18.88 16.80 -23.90
CA GLU A 803 19.08 18.23 -23.65
C GLU A 803 17.85 18.93 -23.11
N ARG A 804 16.64 18.38 -23.31
CA ARG A 804 15.41 18.99 -22.78
C ARG A 804 15.44 19.00 -21.26
N TYR A 805 15.72 17.89 -20.57
CA TYR A 805 15.85 17.98 -19.10
C TYR A 805 16.74 16.88 -18.50
N ALA A 806 16.71 15.67 -19.05
CA ALA A 806 17.36 14.51 -18.45
C ALA A 806 18.87 14.73 -18.20
N LEU A 807 19.59 15.22 -19.20
CA LEU A 807 21.03 15.51 -19.08
C LEU A 807 21.31 16.62 -18.06
N LYS A 808 20.44 17.63 -17.97
CA LYS A 808 20.58 18.73 -17.00
C LYS A 808 20.44 18.24 -15.56
N CYS A 809 19.46 17.39 -15.30
CA CYS A 809 19.30 16.72 -14.02
C CYS A 809 20.56 15.90 -13.68
N ALA A 810 21.01 15.07 -14.62
CA ALA A 810 22.20 14.24 -14.44
C ALA A 810 23.47 15.07 -14.16
N GLN A 811 23.74 16.09 -14.96
CA GLN A 811 24.87 17.01 -14.80
C GLN A 811 24.88 17.72 -13.44
N LYS A 812 23.71 18.17 -12.97
CA LYS A 812 23.60 18.79 -11.65
C LYS A 812 23.95 17.79 -10.55
N LEU A 813 23.45 16.57 -10.62
CA LEU A 813 23.76 15.53 -9.62
C LEU A 813 25.23 15.09 -9.70
N TRP A 814 25.80 14.90 -10.89
CA TRP A 814 27.24 14.61 -11.05
C TRP A 814 28.11 15.73 -10.48
N HIS A 815 27.71 16.98 -10.66
CA HIS A 815 28.42 18.12 -10.08
C HIS A 815 28.35 18.09 -8.55
N LEU A 816 27.16 17.88 -7.98
CA LEU A 816 26.95 17.89 -6.53
C LEU A 816 27.61 16.71 -5.81
N TYR A 817 27.52 15.50 -6.37
CA TYR A 817 27.86 14.26 -5.65
C TYR A 817 29.11 13.55 -6.16
N ASN A 818 29.64 13.95 -7.33
CA ASN A 818 30.85 13.37 -7.90
C ASN A 818 31.92 14.42 -8.23
N GLY A 819 31.67 15.70 -7.97
CA GLY A 819 32.62 16.79 -8.26
C GLY A 819 32.86 17.03 -9.75
N ALA A 820 31.97 16.56 -10.62
CA ALA A 820 32.08 16.76 -12.06
C ALA A 820 31.86 18.25 -12.44
N GLY A 821 32.31 18.64 -13.63
CA GLY A 821 31.96 19.94 -14.20
C GLY A 821 30.45 20.07 -14.41
N VAL A 822 29.92 21.29 -14.27
CA VAL A 822 28.47 21.58 -14.38
C VAL A 822 27.85 21.26 -15.75
N THR A 823 28.68 21.13 -16.79
CA THR A 823 28.28 20.73 -18.15
C THR A 823 29.01 19.47 -18.60
N ALA A 824 29.34 18.57 -17.67
CA ALA A 824 30.05 17.34 -17.99
C ALA A 824 29.27 16.50 -19.01
N THR A 825 29.98 16.00 -20.02
CA THR A 825 29.47 15.04 -21.02
C THR A 825 30.09 13.65 -20.84
N VAL A 826 31.01 13.51 -19.89
CA VAL A 826 31.54 12.23 -19.43
C VAL A 826 30.97 11.97 -18.04
N PRO A 827 30.04 11.01 -17.90
CA PRO A 827 29.43 10.71 -16.60
C PRO A 827 30.46 10.04 -15.67
N PRO A 828 30.45 10.34 -14.36
CA PRO A 828 31.47 9.85 -13.44
C PRO A 828 31.55 8.34 -13.29
N ILE A 829 30.40 7.65 -13.37
CA ILE A 829 30.31 6.21 -13.09
C ILE A 829 29.56 5.41 -14.18
N GLY A 830 29.18 6.05 -15.29
CA GLY A 830 28.55 5.34 -16.41
C GLY A 830 27.53 6.15 -17.21
N PHE A 831 27.38 5.79 -18.48
CA PHE A 831 26.37 6.35 -19.39
C PHE A 831 24.97 5.78 -19.15
N GLY A 832 24.85 4.72 -18.33
CA GLY A 832 23.59 4.04 -18.07
C GLY A 832 23.13 3.24 -19.29
N TYR A 833 21.81 3.16 -19.49
CA TYR A 833 21.23 2.43 -20.63
C TYR A 833 21.38 3.23 -21.92
N ARG A 834 22.09 2.65 -22.89
CA ARG A 834 22.26 3.13 -24.26
C ARG A 834 21.35 2.32 -25.17
N SER A 835 20.29 2.96 -25.65
CA SER A 835 19.30 2.31 -26.52
C SER A 835 19.82 2.11 -27.95
N PHE A 836 19.40 1.01 -28.58
CA PHE A 836 19.56 0.80 -30.04
C PHE A 836 18.32 1.21 -30.83
N GLY A 837 17.24 1.65 -30.18
CA GLY A 837 16.04 2.14 -30.83
C GLY A 837 16.30 3.41 -31.64
N TYR A 838 15.66 3.51 -32.80
CA TYR A 838 15.68 4.69 -33.65
C TYR A 838 14.38 4.82 -34.44
N ASP A 839 14.08 6.04 -34.86
CA ASP A 839 12.98 6.34 -35.78
C ASP A 839 13.50 7.08 -37.03
N SER A 840 12.60 7.60 -37.86
CA SER A 840 12.98 8.36 -39.05
C SER A 840 13.67 9.69 -38.76
N SER A 841 13.63 10.17 -37.52
CA SER A 841 14.10 11.50 -37.14
C SER A 841 15.47 11.44 -36.46
N SER A 842 15.73 10.46 -35.60
CA SER A 842 17.02 10.29 -34.89
C SER A 842 17.08 8.94 -34.13
N ASP A 843 18.11 8.75 -33.31
CA ASP A 843 18.28 7.61 -32.41
C ASP A 843 17.71 7.91 -31.00
N ASN A 844 17.53 6.87 -30.17
CA ASN A 844 17.16 7.05 -28.76
C ASN A 844 18.38 7.30 -27.86
N THR A 845 19.53 6.67 -28.11
CA THR A 845 20.82 6.92 -27.42
C THR A 845 20.79 6.79 -25.88
N ASP A 846 21.86 7.25 -25.20
CA ASP A 846 22.04 7.27 -23.74
C ASP A 846 21.86 8.69 -23.15
N ILE A 847 22.17 8.87 -21.85
CA ILE A 847 21.97 10.14 -21.14
C ILE A 847 22.76 11.33 -21.73
N VAL A 848 23.86 11.10 -22.47
CA VAL A 848 24.66 12.16 -23.08
C VAL A 848 24.44 12.29 -24.59
N GLY A 849 23.63 11.41 -25.18
CA GLY A 849 23.30 11.46 -26.59
C GLY A 849 24.31 10.78 -27.51
N THR A 850 25.00 9.73 -27.05
CA THR A 850 25.98 9.01 -27.89
C THR A 850 25.28 8.45 -29.15
N PRO A 851 25.65 8.91 -30.37
CA PRO A 851 25.01 8.45 -31.60
C PRO A 851 25.24 6.96 -31.85
N ILE A 852 24.23 6.28 -32.36
CA ILE A 852 24.32 4.89 -32.82
C ILE A 852 24.24 4.91 -34.34
N THR A 853 25.05 4.12 -35.02
CA THR A 853 24.92 3.93 -36.47
C THR A 853 24.53 2.48 -36.76
N GLN A 854 23.49 2.32 -37.55
CA GLN A 854 22.79 1.07 -37.80
C GLN A 854 22.81 0.78 -39.30
N SER A 855 23.05 -0.49 -39.64
CA SER A 855 22.99 -1.00 -41.01
C SER A 855 22.32 -2.36 -41.02
N GLY A 856 21.29 -2.55 -41.84
CA GLY A 856 20.59 -3.84 -42.02
C GLY A 856 19.70 -4.30 -40.85
N PHE A 857 19.64 -3.54 -39.76
CA PHE A 857 18.65 -3.71 -38.69
C PHE A 857 17.37 -2.93 -39.00
N THR A 858 16.24 -3.45 -38.53
CA THR A 858 14.92 -2.78 -38.54
C THR A 858 14.49 -2.52 -37.11
N CYS A 859 14.04 -1.30 -36.80
CA CYS A 859 13.58 -0.94 -35.46
C CYS A 859 12.06 -1.14 -35.29
N ALA A 860 11.68 -1.89 -34.25
CA ALA A 860 10.35 -1.86 -33.65
C ALA A 860 10.31 -0.73 -32.61
N TYR A 861 10.13 0.51 -33.09
CA TYR A 861 10.09 1.71 -32.25
C TYR A 861 8.73 1.84 -31.53
N ASN A 862 8.74 2.11 -30.22
CA ASN A 862 7.55 2.16 -29.32
C ASN A 862 6.66 0.90 -29.32
N THR A 863 7.14 -0.20 -29.88
CA THR A 863 6.44 -1.48 -30.02
C THR A 863 7.36 -2.66 -29.69
N GLY A 864 8.62 -2.36 -29.37
CA GLY A 864 9.60 -3.32 -28.93
C GLY A 864 9.47 -3.64 -27.44
N ASN A 865 10.38 -4.50 -26.97
CA ASN A 865 10.38 -5.00 -25.59
C ASN A 865 11.58 -4.51 -24.76
N GLY A 866 12.37 -3.56 -25.28
CA GLY A 866 13.48 -2.95 -24.55
C GLY A 866 13.01 -2.03 -23.42
N LEU A 867 13.96 -1.55 -22.61
CA LEU A 867 13.66 -0.69 -21.45
C LEU A 867 12.99 0.64 -21.84
N ASP A 868 13.25 1.11 -23.05
CA ASP A 868 12.67 2.27 -23.70
C ASP A 868 11.65 1.87 -24.78
N ILE A 869 11.02 0.70 -24.63
CA ILE A 869 10.01 0.10 -25.53
C ILE A 869 10.43 0.02 -27.00
N SER A 870 11.73 -0.09 -27.24
CA SER A 870 12.33 -0.22 -28.55
C SER A 870 13.15 -1.50 -28.67
N SER A 871 13.27 -2.03 -29.88
CA SER A 871 14.15 -3.15 -30.19
C SER A 871 14.52 -3.14 -31.66
N VAL A 872 15.70 -3.61 -32.00
CA VAL A 872 16.15 -3.75 -33.40
C VAL A 872 16.30 -5.22 -33.77
N THR A 873 15.85 -5.58 -34.95
CA THR A 873 15.85 -6.97 -35.44
C THR A 873 16.51 -7.05 -36.81
N SER A 874 17.32 -8.08 -37.03
CA SER A 874 17.81 -8.42 -38.37
C SER A 874 17.93 -9.93 -38.56
N SER A 875 17.78 -10.37 -39.80
CA SER A 875 18.10 -11.73 -40.28
C SER A 875 19.17 -11.70 -41.39
N THR A 876 19.75 -10.54 -41.65
CA THR A 876 20.73 -10.34 -42.72
C THR A 876 22.14 -10.34 -42.14
N ALA A 877 22.90 -11.40 -42.42
CA ALA A 877 24.31 -11.48 -42.03
C ALA A 877 25.09 -10.26 -42.55
N GLY A 878 25.94 -9.69 -41.69
CA GLY A 878 26.66 -8.45 -41.94
C GLY A 878 25.92 -7.17 -41.50
N SER A 879 24.69 -7.25 -41.01
CA SER A 879 24.02 -6.11 -40.35
C SER A 879 24.82 -5.66 -39.14
N MET A 880 24.96 -4.34 -38.94
CA MET A 880 25.82 -3.77 -37.90
C MET A 880 25.11 -2.73 -37.03
N LEU A 881 25.54 -2.64 -35.78
CA LEU A 881 25.32 -1.50 -34.88
C LEU A 881 26.68 -0.99 -34.42
N THR A 882 26.92 0.31 -34.51
CA THR A 882 28.20 0.92 -34.10
C THR A 882 28.02 2.17 -33.26
N TRP A 883 28.97 2.43 -32.36
CA TRP A 883 29.05 3.67 -31.60
C TRP A 883 30.50 3.93 -31.17
N ASN A 884 30.83 5.17 -30.83
CA ASN A 884 32.16 5.52 -30.32
C ASN A 884 32.18 5.52 -28.79
N ASP A 885 33.28 5.04 -28.21
CA ASP A 885 33.46 5.04 -26.76
C ASP A 885 34.91 5.28 -26.33
N ASN A 886 35.08 5.68 -25.07
CA ASN A 886 36.38 5.85 -24.42
C ASN A 886 36.60 4.75 -23.39
N PHE A 887 37.30 3.70 -23.79
CA PHE A 887 37.57 2.51 -22.98
C PHE A 887 38.45 2.80 -21.76
N ALA A 888 39.25 3.87 -21.81
CA ALA A 888 40.06 4.31 -20.66
C ALA A 888 39.22 4.74 -19.45
N LEU A 889 37.90 4.92 -19.60
CA LEU A 889 36.98 5.17 -18.49
C LEU A 889 36.72 3.92 -17.63
N GLY A 890 37.05 2.72 -18.12
CA GLY A 890 36.98 1.48 -17.34
C GLY A 890 35.56 1.00 -17.01
N PHE A 891 34.55 1.40 -17.77
CA PHE A 891 33.17 0.96 -17.57
C PHE A 891 32.93 -0.47 -18.08
N ALA A 892 32.01 -1.17 -17.43
CA ALA A 892 31.55 -2.48 -17.88
C ALA A 892 30.40 -2.33 -18.88
N TYR A 893 30.30 -3.28 -19.82
CA TYR A 893 29.29 -3.32 -20.87
C TYR A 893 28.41 -4.56 -20.71
N ILE A 894 27.11 -4.36 -20.59
CA ILE A 894 26.12 -5.44 -20.53
C ILE A 894 25.14 -5.27 -21.68
N LEU A 895 25.18 -6.20 -22.64
CA LEU A 895 24.29 -6.24 -23.79
C LEU A 895 22.92 -6.79 -23.40
N TYR A 896 21.86 -6.14 -23.87
CA TYR A 896 20.48 -6.58 -23.76
C TYR A 896 20.10 -7.20 -25.12
N ALA A 897 19.87 -8.50 -25.15
CA ALA A 897 19.57 -9.25 -26.38
C ALA A 897 18.49 -10.31 -26.15
N GLU A 898 17.82 -10.72 -27.22
CA GLU A 898 16.90 -11.86 -27.22
C GLU A 898 17.68 -13.17 -27.32
N GLY A 899 17.41 -14.12 -26.41
CA GLY A 899 17.96 -15.48 -26.48
C GLY A 899 17.17 -16.40 -27.40
N GLY A 900 17.77 -17.54 -27.75
CA GLY A 900 17.15 -18.63 -28.50
C GLY A 900 17.36 -18.59 -30.02
N SER A 901 17.91 -17.52 -30.60
CA SER A 901 18.23 -17.48 -32.03
C SER A 901 19.31 -16.45 -32.38
N GLY A 902 20.11 -16.78 -33.39
CA GLY A 902 21.10 -15.90 -34.00
C GLY A 902 22.49 -15.96 -33.37
N VAL A 903 23.50 -15.61 -34.15
CA VAL A 903 24.88 -15.44 -33.70
C VAL A 903 25.31 -14.03 -34.04
N ILE A 904 25.76 -13.28 -33.04
CA ILE A 904 26.33 -11.94 -33.22
C ILE A 904 27.83 -11.99 -32.92
N SER A 905 28.57 -10.99 -33.36
CA SER A 905 29.94 -10.74 -32.91
C SER A 905 30.06 -9.30 -32.42
N TYR A 906 30.97 -9.06 -31.47
CA TYR A 906 31.36 -7.70 -31.09
C TYR A 906 32.87 -7.50 -31.24
N ASN A 907 33.26 -6.28 -31.62
CA ASN A 907 34.66 -5.88 -31.80
C ASN A 907 34.86 -4.40 -31.45
N ALA A 908 36.04 -4.06 -30.95
CA ALA A 908 36.45 -2.70 -30.65
C ALA A 908 37.99 -2.55 -30.82
N PRO A 909 38.50 -1.34 -31.11
CA PRO A 909 39.94 -1.09 -31.20
C PRO A 909 40.68 -1.52 -29.92
N GLY A 910 41.71 -2.36 -30.09
CA GLY A 910 42.48 -2.94 -28.99
C GLY A 910 42.13 -4.39 -28.66
N MET A 911 41.02 -4.93 -29.20
CA MET A 911 40.74 -6.37 -29.16
C MET A 911 41.63 -7.13 -30.15
N THR A 912 42.04 -8.35 -29.78
CA THR A 912 42.88 -9.21 -30.64
C THR A 912 42.10 -9.81 -31.81
N ALA A 913 40.81 -10.05 -31.63
CA ALA A 913 39.86 -10.51 -32.63
C ALA A 913 38.43 -10.15 -32.21
N ALA A 914 37.49 -10.18 -33.16
CA ALA A 914 36.07 -10.11 -32.86
C ALA A 914 35.64 -11.35 -32.05
N ILE A 915 34.69 -11.18 -31.13
CA ILE A 915 34.18 -12.26 -30.29
C ILE A 915 32.74 -12.55 -30.66
N GLU A 916 32.46 -13.81 -30.98
CA GLU A 916 31.12 -14.29 -31.27
C GLU A 916 30.35 -14.63 -29.99
N ILE A 917 29.06 -14.33 -30.00
CA ILE A 917 28.07 -14.70 -28.99
C ILE A 917 26.95 -15.42 -29.71
N ASP A 918 26.82 -16.72 -29.44
CA ASP A 918 25.71 -17.53 -29.93
C ASP A 918 24.50 -17.34 -29.03
N LEU A 919 23.55 -16.50 -29.47
CA LEU A 919 22.34 -16.18 -28.72
C LEU A 919 21.42 -17.40 -28.61
N SER A 920 21.55 -18.41 -29.49
CA SER A 920 20.76 -19.64 -29.42
C SER A 920 21.09 -20.50 -28.20
N THR A 921 22.26 -20.29 -27.58
CA THR A 921 22.66 -20.96 -26.34
C THR A 921 21.98 -20.38 -25.09
N TYR A 922 21.37 -19.20 -25.20
CA TYR A 922 20.62 -18.57 -24.12
C TYR A 922 19.14 -18.91 -24.21
N ALA A 923 18.46 -18.96 -23.06
CA ALA A 923 17.03 -19.22 -23.02
C ALA A 923 16.24 -18.15 -23.80
N VAL A 924 15.18 -18.56 -24.49
CA VAL A 924 14.25 -17.63 -25.15
C VAL A 924 13.73 -16.63 -24.13
N GLY A 925 13.89 -15.34 -24.39
CA GLY A 925 13.71 -14.31 -23.37
C GLY A 925 14.72 -13.17 -23.48
N MET A 926 14.48 -12.12 -22.69
CA MET A 926 15.43 -11.01 -22.51
C MET A 926 16.66 -11.51 -21.76
N GLN A 927 17.85 -11.32 -22.34
CA GLN A 927 19.13 -11.76 -21.81
C GLN A 927 20.06 -10.60 -21.55
N MET A 928 20.89 -10.78 -20.52
CA MET A 928 21.80 -9.79 -19.97
C MET A 928 23.24 -10.30 -20.10
N ILE A 929 23.90 -9.97 -21.21
CA ILE A 929 25.14 -10.63 -21.63
C ILE A 929 26.34 -9.70 -21.42
N PRO A 930 27.28 -10.00 -20.50
CA PRO A 930 28.48 -9.20 -20.31
C PRO A 930 29.42 -9.27 -21.52
N LEU A 931 29.84 -8.11 -22.05
CA LEU A 931 30.87 -8.03 -23.08
C LEU A 931 32.26 -7.99 -22.42
N SER A 932 32.65 -9.13 -21.85
CA SER A 932 33.78 -9.23 -20.90
C SER A 932 35.17 -8.93 -21.47
N SER A 933 35.32 -8.95 -22.80
CA SER A 933 36.60 -8.71 -23.47
C SER A 933 36.73 -7.32 -24.07
N MET A 934 35.84 -6.40 -23.69
CA MET A 934 35.98 -5.00 -24.05
C MET A 934 37.33 -4.44 -23.53
N PRO A 935 38.03 -3.60 -24.31
CA PRO A 935 39.30 -3.02 -23.88
C PRO A 935 39.16 -2.19 -22.59
N SER A 936 40.24 -2.05 -21.83
CA SER A 936 40.32 -1.20 -20.63
C SER A 936 41.10 0.10 -20.85
N ALA A 937 41.61 0.34 -22.07
CA ALA A 937 42.39 1.51 -22.43
C ALA A 937 42.15 1.90 -23.89
N GLY A 938 42.40 3.18 -24.21
CA GLY A 938 42.18 3.75 -25.54
C GLY A 938 40.72 4.16 -25.78
N SER A 939 40.40 4.46 -27.03
CA SER A 939 39.07 4.90 -27.47
C SER A 939 38.82 4.48 -28.90
N GLY A 940 37.57 4.29 -29.29
CA GLY A 940 37.20 4.09 -30.69
C GLY A 940 35.82 3.48 -30.88
N THR A 941 35.58 2.98 -32.10
CA THR A 941 34.27 2.48 -32.51
C THR A 941 34.04 1.04 -32.05
N VAL A 942 33.02 0.83 -31.23
CA VAL A 942 32.48 -0.49 -30.93
C VAL A 942 31.53 -0.90 -32.04
N THR A 943 31.64 -2.14 -32.50
CA THR A 943 30.80 -2.71 -33.56
C THR A 943 30.20 -4.02 -33.09
N ILE A 944 28.87 -4.14 -33.19
CA ILE A 944 28.15 -5.41 -33.11
C ILE A 944 27.71 -5.80 -34.52
N THR A 945 28.04 -7.01 -34.97
CA THR A 945 27.69 -7.53 -36.30
C THR A 945 26.87 -8.80 -36.18
N LEU A 946 25.75 -8.90 -36.92
CA LEU A 946 25.02 -10.15 -37.08
C LEU A 946 25.83 -11.11 -37.96
N VAL A 947 26.25 -12.26 -37.43
CA VAL A 947 27.04 -13.27 -38.14
C VAL A 947 26.11 -14.23 -38.90
N SER A 948 25.10 -14.77 -38.23
CA SER A 948 24.13 -15.69 -38.82
C SER A 948 22.81 -15.76 -38.04
N GLY A 949 21.76 -16.31 -38.65
CA GLY A 949 20.44 -16.43 -38.03
C GLY A 949 19.70 -15.10 -37.90
N THR A 950 18.78 -15.02 -36.94
CA THR A 950 17.99 -13.82 -36.64
C THR A 950 18.30 -13.34 -35.23
N ALA A 951 18.68 -12.09 -35.05
CA ALA A 951 18.93 -11.49 -33.75
C ALA A 951 17.99 -10.32 -33.46
N VAL A 952 17.53 -10.22 -32.22
CA VAL A 952 16.81 -9.05 -31.68
C VAL A 952 17.67 -8.45 -30.57
N LEU A 953 18.02 -7.18 -30.69
CA LEU A 953 18.88 -6.44 -29.76
C LEU A 953 18.14 -5.22 -29.22
N TYR A 954 18.35 -4.87 -27.95
CA TYR A 954 17.59 -3.80 -27.29
C TYR A 954 18.45 -2.58 -26.97
N GLY A 955 19.65 -2.82 -26.43
CA GLY A 955 20.58 -1.78 -26.00
C GLY A 955 21.77 -2.34 -25.25
N VAL A 956 22.60 -1.47 -24.70
CA VAL A 956 23.72 -1.82 -23.83
C VAL A 956 23.73 -0.93 -22.59
N ASN A 957 23.90 -1.50 -21.41
CA ASN A 957 24.13 -0.73 -20.19
C ASN A 957 25.63 -0.57 -19.97
N VAL A 958 26.09 0.67 -19.85
CA VAL A 958 27.51 1.03 -19.77
C VAL A 958 27.77 1.77 -18.46
N MET A 959 28.33 1.09 -17.46
CA MET A 959 28.55 1.67 -16.13
C MET A 959 29.57 0.89 -15.29
N ASN A 960 30.05 1.52 -14.22
CA ASN A 960 30.74 0.84 -13.12
C ASN A 960 29.75 0.56 -11.98
N ALA A 961 29.25 -0.67 -11.91
CA ALA A 961 28.26 -1.09 -10.92
C ALA A 961 28.79 -1.14 -9.46
N SER A 962 30.10 -1.02 -9.27
CA SER A 962 30.74 -1.08 -7.94
C SER A 962 31.17 0.30 -7.41
N GLN A 963 31.20 1.32 -8.27
CA GLN A 963 31.65 2.65 -7.91
C GLN A 963 30.51 3.50 -7.34
N SER A 964 30.80 4.18 -6.24
CA SER A 964 29.86 5.13 -5.62
C SER A 964 29.66 6.37 -6.49
N GLY A 965 28.44 6.87 -6.54
CA GLY A 965 28.08 8.04 -7.37
C GLY A 965 26.69 7.95 -7.98
N VAL A 966 26.44 8.82 -8.96
CA VAL A 966 25.13 8.93 -9.62
C VAL A 966 25.18 8.38 -11.04
N VAL A 967 24.28 7.45 -11.35
CA VAL A 967 24.02 6.94 -12.71
C VAL A 967 22.56 7.20 -13.09
N VAL A 968 22.34 7.61 -14.34
CA VAL A 968 21.01 7.95 -14.86
C VAL A 968 20.74 7.13 -16.12
N HIS A 969 19.61 6.41 -16.12
CA HIS A 969 19.13 5.63 -17.25
C HIS A 969 18.00 6.39 -17.95
N LYS A 970 18.28 6.88 -19.16
CA LYS A 970 17.33 7.66 -19.97
C LYS A 970 16.47 6.72 -20.82
N LEU A 971 15.24 6.45 -20.40
CA LEU A 971 14.31 5.52 -21.03
C LEU A 971 13.19 6.29 -21.75
N GLY A 972 13.56 7.04 -22.78
CA GLY A 972 12.63 7.91 -23.52
C GLY A 972 12.31 7.41 -24.92
N GLY A 973 11.02 7.31 -25.26
CA GLY A 973 10.53 7.00 -26.61
C GLY A 973 9.74 8.17 -27.22
N SER A 974 10.24 8.80 -28.28
CA SER A 974 9.54 9.93 -28.91
C SER A 974 8.18 9.51 -29.45
N GLY A 975 7.16 10.34 -29.25
CA GLY A 975 5.79 10.01 -29.65
C GLY A 975 5.16 8.89 -28.82
N SER A 976 5.86 8.33 -27.82
CA SER A 976 5.29 7.27 -27.00
C SER A 976 4.23 7.79 -26.04
N TYR A 977 3.22 6.97 -25.79
CA TYR A 977 2.13 7.21 -24.83
C TYR A 977 1.89 5.96 -23.99
N SER A 978 1.19 6.10 -22.87
CA SER A 978 1.11 5.08 -21.81
C SER A 978 0.64 3.69 -22.28
N THR A 979 -0.23 3.60 -23.30
CA THR A 979 -0.69 2.31 -23.84
C THR A 979 0.46 1.50 -24.45
N GLN A 980 1.40 2.14 -25.12
CA GLN A 980 2.55 1.44 -25.71
C GLN A 980 3.48 0.88 -24.63
N TRP A 981 3.65 1.63 -23.54
CA TRP A 981 4.43 1.18 -22.37
C TRP A 981 3.84 -0.06 -21.70
N VAL A 982 2.51 -0.16 -21.59
CA VAL A 982 1.86 -1.34 -21.03
C VAL A 982 1.72 -2.50 -22.03
N ASN A 983 1.78 -2.23 -23.34
CA ASN A 983 1.78 -3.28 -24.37
C ASN A 983 3.12 -3.99 -24.51
N ALA A 984 4.24 -3.37 -24.11
CA ALA A 984 5.52 -4.05 -24.04
C ALA A 984 5.41 -5.29 -23.14
N ASN A 985 6.06 -6.39 -23.53
CA ASN A 985 5.99 -7.65 -22.81
C ASN A 985 6.51 -7.48 -21.37
N ALA A 986 5.63 -7.70 -20.39
CA ALA A 986 5.92 -7.45 -18.98
C ALA A 986 7.16 -8.22 -18.50
N THR A 987 7.23 -9.53 -18.78
CA THR A 987 8.34 -10.39 -18.36
C THR A 987 9.67 -9.90 -18.91
N ARG A 988 9.74 -9.60 -20.22
CA ARG A 988 10.96 -9.11 -20.86
C ARG A 988 11.42 -7.79 -20.27
N TRP A 989 10.49 -6.86 -20.12
CA TRP A 989 10.78 -5.54 -19.61
C TRP A 989 11.24 -5.60 -18.14
N GLN A 990 10.56 -6.37 -17.29
CA GLN A 990 10.91 -6.54 -15.87
C GLN A 990 12.27 -7.23 -15.68
N THR A 991 12.58 -8.25 -16.49
CA THR A 991 13.90 -8.90 -16.49
C THR A 991 15.01 -7.90 -16.78
N ALA A 992 14.84 -7.08 -17.82
CA ALA A 992 15.79 -6.01 -18.12
C ALA A 992 15.86 -4.98 -16.98
N PHE A 993 14.71 -4.54 -16.46
CA PHE A 993 14.63 -3.41 -15.52
C PHE A 993 15.30 -3.72 -14.18
N THR A 994 15.21 -4.98 -13.72
CA THR A 994 15.86 -5.46 -12.50
C THR A 994 17.37 -5.19 -12.49
N THR A 995 18.01 -5.18 -13.66
CA THR A 995 19.46 -4.92 -13.78
C THR A 995 19.87 -3.48 -13.52
N LEU A 996 18.94 -2.53 -13.65
CA LEU A 996 19.22 -1.11 -13.42
C LEU A 996 19.40 -0.79 -11.93
N LYS A 997 18.85 -1.65 -11.05
CA LYS A 997 18.84 -1.45 -9.59
C LYS A 997 18.40 -0.03 -9.21
N ALA A 998 17.35 0.45 -9.87
CA ALA A 998 16.90 1.83 -9.72
C ALA A 998 16.48 2.11 -8.27
N ASN A 999 17.01 3.20 -7.71
CA ASN A 999 16.56 3.79 -6.45
C ASN A 999 15.39 4.74 -6.69
N LEU A 1000 15.40 5.45 -7.82
CA LEU A 1000 14.33 6.35 -8.23
C LEU A 1000 13.85 5.99 -9.63
N VAL A 1001 12.53 5.92 -9.80
CA VAL A 1001 11.87 5.85 -11.11
C VAL A 1001 10.97 7.05 -11.29
N THR A 1002 11.24 7.86 -12.31
CA THR A 1002 10.34 8.94 -12.72
C THR A 1002 9.55 8.52 -13.94
N ILE A 1003 8.24 8.75 -13.93
CA ILE A 1003 7.36 8.49 -15.08
C ILE A 1003 6.78 9.83 -15.53
N MET A 1004 7.23 10.32 -16.70
CA MET A 1004 6.74 11.55 -17.31
C MET A 1004 6.09 11.24 -18.67
N LEU A 1005 4.77 11.08 -18.64
CA LEU A 1005 3.90 10.82 -19.80
C LEU A 1005 2.66 11.73 -19.72
N GLY A 1006 1.88 11.82 -20.80
CA GLY A 1006 0.72 12.71 -20.89
C GLY A 1006 0.65 13.49 -22.19
N THR A 1007 1.79 13.94 -22.73
CA THR A 1007 1.83 14.78 -23.95
C THR A 1007 1.28 14.05 -25.18
N ASN A 1008 1.71 12.80 -25.40
CA ASN A 1008 1.21 11.99 -26.51
C ASN A 1008 -0.08 11.24 -26.16
N ASP A 1009 -0.34 10.96 -24.88
CA ASP A 1009 -1.64 10.46 -24.42
C ASP A 1009 -2.76 11.45 -24.75
N GLN A 1010 -2.50 12.74 -24.52
CA GLN A 1010 -3.35 13.85 -24.95
C GLN A 1010 -3.50 13.90 -26.47
N GLY A 1011 -2.41 13.77 -27.22
CA GLY A 1011 -2.44 13.70 -28.69
C GLY A 1011 -3.22 12.49 -29.23
N ALA A 1012 -3.20 11.37 -28.51
CA ALA A 1012 -3.95 10.16 -28.82
C ALA A 1012 -5.42 10.21 -28.35
N ASN A 1013 -5.83 11.30 -27.68
CA ASN A 1013 -7.13 11.44 -27.03
C ASN A 1013 -7.46 10.26 -26.09
N LEU A 1014 -6.47 9.76 -25.36
CA LEU A 1014 -6.65 8.66 -24.42
C LEU A 1014 -7.55 9.12 -23.27
N SER A 1015 -8.57 8.35 -22.89
CA SER A 1015 -9.42 8.75 -21.77
C SER A 1015 -8.60 8.82 -20.47
N PRO A 1016 -8.89 9.77 -19.55
CA PRO A 1016 -8.19 9.85 -18.27
C PRO A 1016 -8.22 8.52 -17.48
N ALA A 1017 -9.34 7.79 -17.53
CA ALA A 1017 -9.46 6.48 -16.88
C ALA A 1017 -8.51 5.43 -17.47
N ALA A 1018 -8.37 5.37 -18.80
CA ALA A 1018 -7.43 4.46 -19.45
C ALA A 1018 -5.98 4.85 -19.15
N PHE A 1019 -5.69 6.15 -19.14
CA PHE A 1019 -4.38 6.67 -18.71
C PHE A 1019 -4.06 6.23 -17.28
N LYS A 1020 -4.99 6.39 -16.33
CA LYS A 1020 -4.86 5.94 -14.94
C LYS A 1020 -4.52 4.45 -14.85
N ALA A 1021 -5.28 3.60 -15.55
CA ALA A 1021 -5.05 2.16 -15.58
C ALA A 1021 -3.66 1.79 -16.13
N ASN A 1022 -3.19 2.52 -17.16
CA ASN A 1022 -1.87 2.30 -17.74
C ASN A 1022 -0.75 2.69 -16.77
N ILE A 1023 -0.84 3.86 -16.14
CA ILE A 1023 0.17 4.30 -15.16
C ILE A 1023 0.22 3.35 -13.95
N LEU A 1024 -0.93 2.87 -13.46
CA LEU A 1024 -0.98 1.85 -12.40
C LEU A 1024 -0.26 0.56 -12.82
N THR A 1025 -0.46 0.11 -14.05
CA THR A 1025 0.24 -1.08 -14.59
C THR A 1025 1.75 -0.86 -14.62
N MET A 1026 2.21 0.34 -15.00
CA MET A 1026 3.64 0.70 -14.99
C MET A 1026 4.21 0.71 -13.56
N ILE A 1027 3.50 1.30 -12.59
CA ILE A 1027 3.87 1.28 -11.17
C ILE A 1027 4.06 -0.16 -10.68
N ASN A 1028 3.10 -1.04 -10.98
CA ASN A 1028 3.16 -2.43 -10.57
C ASN A 1028 4.35 -3.16 -11.21
N ARG A 1029 4.65 -2.91 -12.50
CA ARG A 1029 5.82 -3.49 -13.17
C ARG A 1029 7.13 -3.07 -12.52
N VAL A 1030 7.26 -1.79 -12.18
CA VAL A 1030 8.43 -1.25 -11.47
C VAL A 1030 8.57 -1.93 -10.12
N ARG A 1031 7.50 -2.01 -9.31
CA ARG A 1031 7.52 -2.66 -7.99
C ARG A 1031 7.90 -4.14 -8.04
N THR A 1032 7.46 -4.86 -9.07
CA THR A 1032 7.89 -6.26 -9.26
C THR A 1032 9.38 -6.37 -9.58
N ALA A 1033 9.93 -5.45 -10.40
CA ALA A 1033 11.32 -5.51 -10.84
C ALA A 1033 12.32 -4.89 -9.84
N SER A 1034 11.91 -3.85 -9.13
CA SER A 1034 12.70 -3.14 -8.11
C SER A 1034 11.80 -2.72 -6.95
N PRO A 1035 11.54 -3.61 -5.97
CA PRO A 1035 10.59 -3.36 -4.89
C PRO A 1035 10.95 -2.18 -3.98
N THR A 1036 12.23 -1.82 -3.93
CA THR A 1036 12.76 -0.71 -3.13
C THR A 1036 12.90 0.58 -3.93
N ALA A 1037 12.47 0.62 -5.19
CA ALA A 1037 12.54 1.86 -5.96
C ALA A 1037 11.44 2.83 -5.54
N ASP A 1038 11.82 4.07 -5.22
CA ASP A 1038 10.87 5.16 -5.10
C ASP A 1038 10.30 5.50 -6.49
N ILE A 1039 9.04 5.93 -6.54
CA ILE A 1039 8.37 6.31 -7.78
C ILE A 1039 7.88 7.75 -7.68
N LEU A 1040 8.24 8.57 -8.66
CA LEU A 1040 7.76 9.94 -8.83
C LEU A 1040 7.00 10.06 -10.16
N LEU A 1041 5.69 10.26 -10.07
CA LEU A 1041 4.84 10.56 -11.22
C LEU A 1041 4.96 12.05 -11.56
N ILE A 1042 5.25 12.38 -12.81
CA ILE A 1042 5.42 13.77 -13.24
C ILE A 1042 4.45 14.08 -14.38
N CYS A 1043 3.53 14.99 -14.14
CA CYS A 1043 2.63 15.48 -15.19
C CYS A 1043 3.27 16.68 -15.91
N PRO A 1044 3.41 16.63 -17.25
CA PRO A 1044 3.85 17.78 -18.04
C PRO A 1044 2.90 18.99 -17.87
N ALA A 1045 3.40 20.19 -18.16
CA ALA A 1045 2.53 21.36 -18.31
C ALA A 1045 1.65 21.21 -19.56
N GLU A 1046 0.50 21.90 -19.59
CA GLU A 1046 -0.42 21.92 -20.73
C GLU A 1046 0.31 22.38 -22.00
N ASN A 1047 0.14 21.66 -23.09
CA ASN A 1047 0.81 21.99 -24.35
C ASN A 1047 -0.09 22.83 -25.27
N ASN A 1048 0.53 23.58 -26.16
CA ASN A 1048 -0.10 24.47 -27.14
C ASN A 1048 -0.15 23.81 -28.53
N ARG A 1049 -0.55 22.54 -28.60
CA ARG A 1049 -0.60 21.79 -29.87
C ARG A 1049 -1.38 22.56 -30.93
N PRO A 1050 -0.84 22.73 -32.16
CA PRO A 1050 -1.58 23.28 -33.28
C PRO A 1050 -2.84 22.45 -33.57
N GLY A 1051 -4.01 23.09 -33.52
CA GLY A 1051 -5.31 22.42 -33.62
C GLY A 1051 -6.02 22.19 -32.27
N GLY A 1052 -5.35 22.48 -31.15
CA GLY A 1052 -5.91 22.36 -29.80
C GLY A 1052 -5.85 20.94 -29.24
N ASN A 1053 -6.21 20.81 -27.96
CA ASN A 1053 -6.31 19.54 -27.24
C ASN A 1053 -7.76 19.29 -26.83
N THR A 1054 -8.25 18.06 -27.04
CA THR A 1054 -9.62 17.67 -26.65
C THR A 1054 -9.74 17.44 -25.14
N ILE A 1055 -8.68 16.95 -24.51
CA ILE A 1055 -8.61 16.65 -23.08
C ILE A 1055 -7.53 17.54 -22.49
N ALA A 1056 -7.85 18.37 -21.50
CA ALA A 1056 -6.85 19.22 -20.85
C ALA A 1056 -5.88 18.38 -20.01
N MET A 1057 -4.60 18.78 -19.97
CA MET A 1057 -3.54 18.11 -19.22
C MET A 1057 -3.86 17.98 -17.74
N SER A 1058 -4.63 18.95 -17.19
CA SER A 1058 -5.15 18.92 -15.82
C SER A 1058 -5.99 17.67 -15.49
N ASN A 1059 -6.63 17.05 -16.48
CA ASN A 1059 -7.34 15.78 -16.28
C ASN A 1059 -6.36 14.64 -16.03
N TYR A 1060 -5.27 14.54 -16.81
CA TYR A 1060 -4.22 13.53 -16.57
C TYR A 1060 -3.48 13.79 -15.26
N ALA A 1061 -3.20 15.06 -14.94
CA ALA A 1061 -2.61 15.46 -13.67
C ALA A 1061 -3.44 14.97 -12.48
N ARG A 1062 -4.78 15.08 -12.57
CA ARG A 1062 -5.68 14.54 -11.55
C ARG A 1062 -5.56 13.04 -11.41
N GLN A 1063 -5.55 12.30 -12.52
CA GLN A 1063 -5.42 10.84 -12.47
C GLN A 1063 -4.09 10.38 -11.85
N MET A 1064 -2.99 11.08 -12.13
CA MET A 1064 -1.71 10.81 -11.47
C MET A 1064 -1.73 11.13 -9.98
N TYR A 1065 -2.38 12.23 -9.58
CA TYR A 1065 -2.53 12.59 -8.17
C TYR A 1065 -3.40 11.58 -7.41
N ASP A 1066 -4.53 11.16 -7.98
CA ASP A 1066 -5.38 10.11 -7.41
C ASP A 1066 -4.59 8.81 -7.23
N LEU A 1067 -3.78 8.41 -8.23
CA LEU A 1067 -2.90 7.26 -8.11
C LEU A 1067 -1.82 7.43 -7.05
N ALA A 1068 -1.27 8.64 -6.88
CA ALA A 1068 -0.28 8.91 -5.85
C ALA A 1068 -0.86 8.70 -4.44
N LEU A 1069 -2.11 9.09 -4.23
CA LEU A 1069 -2.88 8.82 -3.01
C LEU A 1069 -3.14 7.32 -2.83
N GLU A 1070 -3.60 6.64 -3.88
CA GLU A 1070 -3.99 5.22 -3.84
C GLU A 1070 -2.80 4.27 -3.71
N GLN A 1071 -1.66 4.61 -4.32
CA GLN A 1071 -0.54 3.71 -4.49
C GLN A 1071 0.64 4.03 -3.58
N ASP A 1072 0.59 5.07 -2.75
CA ASP A 1072 1.72 5.51 -1.91
C ASP A 1072 2.98 5.81 -2.75
N VAL A 1073 2.83 6.66 -3.77
CA VAL A 1073 3.94 7.16 -4.61
C VAL A 1073 3.96 8.69 -4.62
N ALA A 1074 5.07 9.29 -5.05
CA ALA A 1074 5.19 10.75 -5.14
C ALA A 1074 4.61 11.29 -6.44
N PHE A 1075 4.20 12.56 -6.44
CA PHE A 1075 3.61 13.26 -7.58
C PHE A 1075 4.16 14.69 -7.71
N LEU A 1076 4.38 15.12 -8.96
CA LEU A 1076 4.81 16.48 -9.33
C LEU A 1076 4.02 16.96 -10.56
N ASN A 1077 3.38 18.12 -10.44
CA ASN A 1077 2.67 18.79 -11.53
C ASN A 1077 3.51 19.97 -12.05
N LEU A 1078 3.91 19.91 -13.32
CA LEU A 1078 4.77 20.94 -13.91
C LEU A 1078 4.02 22.20 -14.36
N GLN A 1079 2.69 22.23 -14.31
CA GLN A 1079 1.90 23.38 -14.79
C GLN A 1079 2.36 24.69 -14.15
N GLN A 1080 2.35 24.80 -12.82
CA GLN A 1080 2.77 26.01 -12.11
C GLN A 1080 4.28 26.29 -12.22
N SER A 1081 5.09 25.25 -12.50
CA SER A 1081 6.51 25.44 -12.79
C SER A 1081 6.75 26.17 -14.13
N PHE A 1082 5.77 26.13 -15.05
CA PHE A 1082 5.80 26.82 -16.34
C PHE A 1082 5.03 28.15 -16.31
N GLY A 1083 3.80 28.14 -15.80
CA GLY A 1083 2.92 29.30 -15.71
C GLY A 1083 1.47 28.91 -15.46
N GLU A 1084 0.62 29.88 -15.15
CA GLU A 1084 -0.80 29.61 -14.84
C GLU A 1084 -1.55 29.09 -16.07
N LYS A 1085 -1.20 29.60 -17.26
CA LYS A 1085 -1.84 29.22 -18.52
C LYS A 1085 -0.83 29.00 -19.65
N PRO A 1086 -1.18 28.19 -20.67
CA PRO A 1086 -0.28 27.87 -21.78
C PRO A 1086 0.29 29.06 -22.54
N SER A 1087 -0.43 30.19 -22.60
CA SER A 1087 0.03 31.40 -23.27
C SER A 1087 1.16 32.13 -22.53
N ASP A 1088 1.35 31.87 -21.23
CA ASP A 1088 2.43 32.47 -20.45
C ASP A 1088 3.80 31.96 -20.90
N TYR A 1089 3.85 30.73 -21.41
CA TYR A 1089 5.07 30.03 -21.77
C TYR A 1089 5.13 29.56 -23.24
N ALA A 1090 4.17 29.97 -24.05
CA ALA A 1090 4.10 29.65 -25.48
C ALA A 1090 5.28 30.24 -26.28
N PHE A 1091 5.54 29.68 -27.46
CA PHE A 1091 6.49 30.27 -28.40
C PHE A 1091 6.11 31.73 -28.73
N GLY A 1092 7.08 32.64 -28.63
CA GLY A 1092 6.85 34.09 -28.84
C GLY A 1092 6.18 34.83 -27.67
N SER A 1093 5.87 34.15 -26.56
CA SER A 1093 5.43 34.81 -25.32
C SER A 1093 6.57 35.55 -24.61
N ALA A 1094 6.26 36.23 -23.50
CA ALA A 1094 7.27 36.86 -22.65
C ALA A 1094 8.21 35.85 -21.97
N ARG A 1095 7.82 34.57 -21.87
CA ARG A 1095 8.65 33.46 -21.37
C ARG A 1095 8.62 32.31 -22.38
N PRO A 1096 9.30 32.40 -23.52
CA PRO A 1096 9.14 31.43 -24.62
C PRO A 1096 9.83 30.10 -24.29
N TRP A 1097 9.20 29.31 -23.42
CA TRP A 1097 9.74 28.07 -22.87
C TRP A 1097 9.32 26.84 -23.66
N MET A 1098 8.39 27.00 -24.60
CA MET A 1098 8.07 26.02 -25.64
C MET A 1098 8.64 26.45 -26.99
N VAL A 1099 9.06 25.49 -27.81
CA VAL A 1099 9.45 25.74 -29.20
C VAL A 1099 8.21 25.97 -30.08
N ALA A 1100 8.41 26.39 -31.33
CA ALA A 1100 7.36 26.81 -32.24
C ALA A 1100 6.28 25.75 -32.55
N ASP A 1101 6.57 24.47 -32.31
CA ASP A 1101 5.58 23.41 -32.46
C ASP A 1101 4.50 23.43 -31.37
N GLY A 1102 4.70 24.16 -30.27
CA GLY A 1102 3.78 24.25 -29.14
C GLY A 1102 3.70 22.99 -28.28
N LEU A 1103 4.43 21.93 -28.62
CA LEU A 1103 4.45 20.66 -27.89
C LEU A 1103 5.68 20.55 -27.00
N HIS A 1104 6.83 21.00 -27.46
CA HIS A 1104 8.09 20.63 -26.84
C HIS A 1104 8.78 21.77 -26.09
N PRO A 1105 9.36 21.51 -24.90
CA PRO A 1105 10.03 22.52 -24.10
C PRO A 1105 11.38 22.88 -24.72
N ASP A 1106 11.65 24.16 -24.91
CA ASP A 1106 12.93 24.64 -25.43
C ASP A 1106 14.09 24.23 -24.49
N PRO A 1107 15.15 23.56 -25.00
CA PRO A 1107 16.25 23.07 -24.15
C PRO A 1107 17.01 24.15 -23.39
N ALA A 1108 17.06 25.38 -23.91
CA ALA A 1108 17.79 26.49 -23.30
C ALA A 1108 16.97 27.22 -22.23
N THR A 1109 15.66 26.99 -22.17
CA THR A 1109 14.74 27.68 -21.25
C THR A 1109 13.80 26.71 -20.52
N GLY A 1110 12.69 26.29 -21.14
CA GLY A 1110 11.70 25.39 -20.52
C GLY A 1110 12.31 24.08 -20.00
N GLY A 1111 13.36 23.61 -20.65
CA GLY A 1111 14.14 22.49 -20.18
C GLY A 1111 14.80 22.66 -18.81
N TYR A 1112 15.32 23.86 -18.53
CA TYR A 1112 15.83 24.19 -17.19
C TYR A 1112 14.70 24.34 -16.17
N ALA A 1113 13.51 24.80 -16.58
CA ALA A 1113 12.35 24.87 -15.68
C ALA A 1113 11.93 23.46 -15.21
N ILE A 1114 11.88 22.48 -16.12
CA ILE A 1114 11.61 21.07 -15.79
C ILE A 1114 12.69 20.54 -14.83
N ALA A 1115 13.96 20.70 -15.20
CA ALA A 1115 15.06 20.20 -14.37
C ALA A 1115 15.05 20.83 -12.96
N ALA A 1116 14.78 22.13 -12.85
CA ALA A 1116 14.70 22.82 -11.57
C ALA A 1116 13.50 22.37 -10.71
N ALA A 1117 12.37 22.01 -11.31
CA ALA A 1117 11.23 21.47 -10.58
C ALA A 1117 11.52 20.07 -10.04
N ILE A 1118 12.07 19.18 -10.89
CA ILE A 1118 12.41 17.81 -10.49
C ILE A 1118 13.52 17.79 -9.43
N LEU A 1119 14.59 18.56 -9.63
CA LEU A 1119 15.69 18.63 -8.66
C LEU A 1119 15.22 19.17 -7.30
N ARG A 1120 14.29 20.15 -7.29
CA ARG A 1120 13.67 20.59 -6.04
C ARG A 1120 12.84 19.50 -5.39
N ALA A 1121 12.15 18.68 -6.18
CA ALA A 1121 11.32 17.60 -5.66
C ALA A 1121 12.13 16.48 -4.99
N ILE A 1122 13.34 16.18 -5.47
CA ILE A 1122 14.15 15.04 -5.01
C ILE A 1122 15.26 15.39 -3.99
N LEU A 1123 15.44 16.67 -3.62
CA LEU A 1123 16.56 17.16 -2.80
C LEU A 1123 16.12 17.83 -1.47
N LEU A 1124 14.94 17.53 -0.91
CA LEU A 1124 14.40 18.29 0.24
C LEU A 1124 14.92 17.85 1.63
N PRO A 1125 14.97 18.77 2.62
CA PRO A 1125 14.41 20.12 2.59
C PRO A 1125 15.42 21.27 2.74
N LEU A 1126 14.97 22.47 2.38
CA LEU A 1126 15.55 23.75 2.82
C LEU A 1126 15.61 23.85 4.35
#